data_AF-A0A0F7S746-F1
#
_entry.id   AF-A0A0F7S746-F1
#
_cell.length_a   1.000
_cell.length_b   1.000
_cell.length_c   1.000
_cell.angle_alpha   90.00
_cell.angle_beta   90.00
_cell.angle_gamma   90.00
#
_symmetry.space_group_name_H-M   'P 1'
#
loop_
_entity.id
_entity.type
_entity.pdbx_description
1 polymer ?
#
loop_
_entity_poly.entity_id
_entity_poly.type
_entity_poly.pdbx_seq_one_letter_code
_entity_poly.pdbx_strand_id
1 'polypeptide(L)'
;MVLRKPTEVFTNAEAAVMGFPVAGPEINLADLPKLGLRCNPTAAQLIGRLVNAPTKDEAQARKIFEYLATVPEFSLNDFAQLRGAEFIPVRRNKRTAAGDASKDATEVVLVAPMNCYFGGSTSDVQFRDVFSYCDFGSVAGAFLKNCGVRNEPSIEEVAERLVAEPQRFYQLAGSADAYLGILRQIATNWSRIRSPLRNQMARSAFLLGSKRINESSARGAGQKTGHLLDQDEDEQDEEAEDTGTLVYALKKPADVVIVDDANSHMLFASSLFYAPHEDLLQEGLYGKLGSPRLSALVEERYSIEGRVVRDTQRAREIKALVLERTPLFLFEKRQSSRSEIRKDAEWLKGALEVEEIDGAGLRLVRTLRYDRVHEQNVQKCTATASMRGSKLILHLSSSMEVDFFEVATSLTKYLLTKQRLQEVLLYMTLLSTSLRNLKRRGFHVDKILSQRKAEREAAEAKLREERLKAEERAAEDKATEAKLAEWRKQVLSVFPDADPHHVDQALRSHSDAHVERTTNDMLSSNYPRRSKKASSTVSQFTNDSCSTLDSGAGGASNSDNGGSGFFSGFRNRFLQAGAKQRSSLADGTSSIERPGSGWPAEASRYGQGAIAAAGRSDEDRSLGALASSSAGMTPAATAPTNEVTPLSSIHNNVLKAIRASRPDASSTIKSEARQTQIKEAANSYCDQGVETDLKLAGEVAGMKVFLHPSLDAASMLQANAAALERLINRIYKPVGSIFGLDPRSMYVFCDTAGPAIAFNRGGAIYLNFRYYLAWHDELVKRGKLADPLVSTYFSVAHEIAHNVVAAHNAEHEWYFSAIAEKYVVSLVEYIAKAEGGVQH
;
A
#
# COMPACT_ATOMS: atom_id res chain seq x y z
N MET A 1 83.13 -0.13 -10.91
CA MET A 1 82.74 0.57 -9.67
C MET A 1 82.46 2.04 -9.97
N VAL A 2 81.59 2.70 -9.19
CA VAL A 2 81.33 4.15 -9.26
C VAL A 2 81.41 4.68 -7.83
N LEU A 3 82.28 5.66 -7.58
CA LEU A 3 82.40 6.28 -6.26
C LEU A 3 81.23 7.25 -6.00
N ARG A 4 80.77 7.28 -4.75
CA ARG A 4 79.62 8.07 -4.26
C ARG A 4 79.94 8.62 -2.88
N LYS A 5 79.22 9.65 -2.43
CA LYS A 5 79.37 10.15 -1.05
C LYS A 5 78.75 9.17 -0.04
N PRO A 6 79.21 9.09 1.21
CA PRO A 6 78.57 8.27 2.25
C PRO A 6 77.07 8.59 2.47
N THR A 7 76.66 9.83 2.21
CA THR A 7 75.26 10.29 2.26
C THR A 7 74.40 9.87 1.05
N GLU A 8 75.01 9.23 0.05
CA GLU A 8 74.40 8.80 -1.20
C GLU A 8 74.38 7.27 -1.36
N VAL A 9 74.87 6.52 -0.36
CA VAL A 9 75.01 5.05 -0.37
C VAL A 9 74.31 4.44 0.83
N PHE A 10 73.53 3.38 0.60
CA PHE A 10 72.69 2.75 1.62
C PHE A 10 73.06 1.27 1.83
N THR A 11 72.88 0.77 3.06
CA THR A 11 73.24 -0.62 3.40
C THR A 11 72.14 -1.65 3.11
N ASN A 12 70.88 -1.23 2.97
CA ASN A 12 69.82 -2.13 2.48
C ASN A 12 69.90 -2.25 0.95
N ALA A 13 70.19 -3.45 0.46
CA ALA A 13 70.26 -3.76 -0.97
C ALA A 13 68.92 -3.52 -1.71
N GLU A 14 67.78 -3.61 -1.00
CA GLU A 14 66.45 -3.38 -1.59
C GLU A 14 66.27 -1.94 -2.11
N ALA A 15 66.98 -0.95 -1.54
CA ALA A 15 66.90 0.45 -1.95
C ALA A 15 67.29 0.66 -3.43
N ALA A 16 68.02 -0.28 -4.03
CA ALA A 16 68.34 -0.30 -5.46
C ALA A 16 67.07 -0.34 -6.36
N VAL A 17 65.93 -0.83 -5.85
CA VAL A 17 64.67 -0.91 -6.63
C VAL A 17 64.13 0.47 -7.05
N MET A 18 64.43 1.52 -6.27
CA MET A 18 64.11 2.91 -6.60
C MET A 18 65.31 3.67 -7.20
N GLY A 19 66.38 2.96 -7.59
CA GLY A 19 67.57 3.53 -8.21
C GLY A 19 68.53 4.26 -7.25
N PHE A 20 68.45 3.99 -5.94
CA PHE A 20 69.45 4.50 -4.98
C PHE A 20 70.73 3.64 -5.03
N PRO A 21 71.93 4.24 -4.91
CA PRO A 21 73.17 3.48 -4.77
C PRO A 21 73.19 2.69 -3.45
N VAL A 22 73.58 1.42 -3.53
CA VAL A 22 73.72 0.53 -2.37
C VAL A 22 75.18 0.13 -2.17
N ALA A 23 75.54 -0.25 -0.95
CA ALA A 23 76.84 -0.81 -0.63
C ALA A 23 77.10 -2.09 -1.44
N GLY A 24 78.26 -2.19 -2.10
CA GLY A 24 78.66 -3.38 -2.86
C GLY A 24 79.04 -4.54 -1.93
N PRO A 25 78.92 -5.81 -2.38
CA PRO A 25 79.28 -6.99 -1.60
C PRO A 25 80.76 -7.05 -1.18
N GLU A 26 81.62 -6.26 -1.82
CA GLU A 26 83.01 -6.03 -1.43
C GLU A 26 83.20 -5.27 -0.10
N ILE A 27 82.15 -4.64 0.44
CA ILE A 27 82.22 -3.90 1.72
C ILE A 27 81.91 -4.85 2.88
N ASN A 28 82.89 -5.04 3.76
CA ASN A 28 82.76 -5.86 4.96
C ASN A 28 81.68 -5.31 5.91
N LEU A 29 80.75 -6.17 6.33
CA LEU A 29 79.66 -5.83 7.25
C LEU A 29 80.16 -5.20 8.57
N ALA A 30 81.35 -5.59 9.03
CA ALA A 30 81.96 -5.05 10.26
C ALA A 30 82.45 -3.59 10.14
N ASP A 31 82.54 -3.04 8.92
CA ASP A 31 83.01 -1.68 8.66
C ASP A 31 81.87 -0.70 8.36
N LEU A 32 80.66 -1.19 8.03
CA LEU A 32 79.47 -0.36 7.76
C LEU A 32 79.18 0.69 8.85
N PRO A 33 79.26 0.40 10.17
CA PRO A 33 79.01 1.41 11.21
C PRO A 33 80.09 2.50 11.24
N LYS A 34 81.34 2.17 10.89
CA LYS A 34 82.48 3.10 10.88
C LYS A 34 82.38 4.11 9.73
N LEU A 35 81.75 3.70 8.62
CA LEU A 35 81.49 4.52 7.44
C LEU A 35 80.29 5.46 7.61
N GLY A 36 79.50 5.33 8.69
CA GLY A 36 78.34 6.18 8.96
C GLY A 36 77.20 6.03 7.94
N LEU A 37 77.16 4.92 7.20
CA LEU A 37 76.16 4.68 6.16
C LEU A 37 74.77 4.49 6.76
N ARG A 38 73.75 5.06 6.11
CA ARG A 38 72.35 4.85 6.48
C ARG A 38 71.84 3.50 5.97
N CYS A 39 70.93 2.88 6.71
CA CYS A 39 70.25 1.66 6.26
C CYS A 39 69.39 1.92 5.01
N ASN A 40 68.58 2.99 5.04
CA ASN A 40 67.69 3.42 3.97
C ASN A 40 67.84 4.94 3.67
N PRO A 41 67.40 5.41 2.50
CA PRO A 41 67.19 6.85 2.24
C PRO A 41 66.13 7.43 3.18
N THR A 42 66.21 8.73 3.45
CA THR A 42 65.18 9.44 4.24
C THR A 42 63.80 9.36 3.59
N ALA A 43 62.73 9.42 4.38
CA ALA A 43 61.35 9.44 3.87
C ALA A 43 61.16 10.51 2.77
N ALA A 44 61.69 11.73 2.96
CA ALA A 44 61.64 12.79 1.96
C ALA A 44 62.33 12.43 0.62
N GLN A 45 63.44 11.68 0.65
CA GLN A 45 64.10 11.19 -0.57
C GLN A 45 63.27 10.07 -1.25
N LEU A 46 62.64 9.19 -0.47
CA LEU A 46 61.78 8.11 -0.98
C LEU A 46 60.52 8.66 -1.63
N ILE A 47 59.78 9.56 -0.94
CA ILE A 47 58.61 10.27 -1.46
C ILE A 47 59.00 11.08 -2.71
N GLY A 48 60.11 11.82 -2.63
CA GLY A 48 60.64 12.60 -3.73
C GLY A 48 60.96 11.78 -4.98
N ARG A 49 61.37 10.51 -4.84
CA ARG A 49 61.52 9.59 -5.97
C ARG A 49 60.17 9.03 -6.45
N LEU A 50 59.33 8.56 -5.52
CA LEU A 50 58.06 7.92 -5.84
C LEU A 50 57.09 8.87 -6.59
N VAL A 51 57.03 10.13 -6.19
CA VAL A 51 56.06 11.11 -6.73
C VAL A 51 56.57 11.82 -7.99
N ASN A 52 57.88 12.08 -8.11
CA ASN A 52 58.44 12.75 -9.30
C ASN A 52 58.87 11.79 -10.41
N ALA A 53 59.01 10.49 -10.12
CA ALA A 53 59.34 9.45 -11.11
C ALA A 53 58.54 8.15 -10.87
N PRO A 54 57.19 8.20 -10.83
CA PRO A 54 56.35 7.01 -10.67
C PRO A 54 56.48 6.09 -11.88
N THR A 55 56.56 4.78 -11.65
CA THR A 55 56.59 3.77 -12.71
C THR A 55 55.19 3.35 -13.14
N LYS A 56 55.04 3.05 -14.44
CA LYS A 56 53.83 2.43 -15.01
C LYS A 56 53.92 0.90 -15.10
N ASP A 57 55.06 0.31 -14.80
CA ASP A 57 55.17 -1.16 -14.68
C ASP A 57 54.67 -1.61 -13.30
N GLU A 58 53.57 -2.36 -13.28
CA GLU A 58 52.99 -2.94 -12.06
C GLU A 58 53.97 -3.88 -11.35
N ALA A 59 54.83 -4.61 -12.08
CA ALA A 59 55.79 -5.54 -11.49
C ALA A 59 56.96 -4.81 -10.81
N GLN A 60 57.36 -3.65 -11.34
CA GLN A 60 58.29 -2.74 -10.68
C GLN A 60 57.61 -2.00 -9.51
N ALA A 61 56.41 -1.48 -9.70
CA ALA A 61 55.64 -0.78 -8.67
C ALA A 61 55.41 -1.67 -7.44
N ARG A 62 55.04 -2.94 -7.65
CA ARG A 62 54.95 -3.95 -6.58
C ARG A 62 56.21 -4.01 -5.73
N LYS A 63 57.38 -4.20 -6.35
CA LYS A 63 58.66 -4.31 -5.63
C LYS A 63 59.04 -3.02 -4.90
N ILE A 64 58.68 -1.86 -5.47
CA ILE A 64 58.83 -0.56 -4.81
C ILE A 64 57.93 -0.50 -3.56
N PHE A 65 56.66 -0.88 -3.65
CA PHE A 65 55.73 -0.86 -2.50
C PHE A 65 56.09 -1.92 -1.44
N GLU A 66 56.60 -3.08 -1.85
CA GLU A 66 57.13 -4.12 -0.95
C GLU A 66 58.37 -3.59 -0.19
N TYR A 67 59.30 -2.92 -0.86
CA TYR A 67 60.43 -2.23 -0.20
C TYR A 67 59.98 -1.10 0.73
N LEU A 68 59.07 -0.22 0.28
CA LEU A 68 58.60 0.89 1.12
C LEU A 68 57.80 0.43 2.36
N ALA A 69 57.28 -0.81 2.36
CA ALA A 69 56.71 -1.45 3.54
C ALA A 69 57.77 -1.88 4.59
N THR A 70 59.03 -2.10 4.20
CA THR A 70 60.12 -2.48 5.14
C THR A 70 60.84 -1.27 5.76
N VAL A 71 60.58 -0.05 5.29
CA VAL A 71 61.25 1.17 5.77
C VAL A 71 60.48 1.80 6.96
N PRO A 72 61.07 1.87 8.17
CA PRO A 72 60.40 2.40 9.36
C PRO A 72 60.48 3.94 9.50
N GLU A 73 61.07 4.65 8.55
CA GLU A 73 61.34 6.11 8.65
C GLU A 73 60.13 6.99 8.25
N PHE A 74 58.97 6.40 7.91
CA PHE A 74 57.75 7.12 7.51
C PHE A 74 56.90 7.61 8.68
N SER A 75 56.57 8.90 8.68
CA SER A 75 55.63 9.52 9.64
C SER A 75 54.20 9.60 9.10
N LEU A 76 53.24 9.93 9.99
CA LEU A 76 51.85 10.20 9.59
C LEU A 76 51.72 11.37 8.60
N ASN A 77 52.64 12.33 8.62
CA ASN A 77 52.65 13.45 7.68
C ASN A 77 53.10 13.02 6.28
N ASP A 78 54.06 12.09 6.21
CA ASP A 78 54.54 11.52 4.94
C ASP A 78 53.43 10.72 4.24
N PHE A 79 52.70 9.89 4.99
CA PHE A 79 51.52 9.19 4.47
C PHE A 79 50.41 10.17 4.04
N ALA A 80 50.22 11.29 4.75
CA ALA A 80 49.27 12.33 4.35
C ALA A 80 49.67 13.03 3.04
N GLN A 81 50.97 13.24 2.79
CA GLN A 81 51.47 13.75 1.51
C GLN A 81 51.27 12.74 0.38
N LEU A 82 51.60 11.46 0.61
CA LEU A 82 51.43 10.39 -0.37
C LEU A 82 49.96 10.16 -0.75
N ARG A 83 49.02 10.35 0.18
CA ARG A 83 47.58 10.07 -0.01
C ARG A 83 46.94 10.74 -1.23
N GLY A 84 47.44 11.93 -1.62
CA GLY A 84 46.97 12.68 -2.79
C GLY A 84 47.86 12.59 -4.04
N ALA A 85 48.99 11.88 -3.98
CA ALA A 85 49.95 11.81 -5.07
C ALA A 85 49.66 10.64 -6.04
N GLU A 86 49.64 10.90 -7.34
CA GLU A 86 49.31 9.90 -8.36
C GLU A 86 50.53 9.01 -8.71
N PHE A 87 50.72 7.94 -7.95
CA PHE A 87 51.84 7.00 -8.14
C PHE A 87 51.44 5.52 -8.28
N ILE A 88 50.16 5.16 -8.08
CA ILE A 88 49.71 3.77 -8.19
C ILE A 88 49.34 3.48 -9.66
N PRO A 89 50.03 2.56 -10.38
CA PRO A 89 49.60 2.17 -11.71
C PRO A 89 48.36 1.28 -11.65
N VAL A 90 47.35 1.61 -12.46
CA VAL A 90 46.10 0.86 -12.59
C VAL A 90 45.75 0.70 -14.07
N ARG A 91 45.51 -0.54 -14.50
CA ARG A 91 44.96 -0.86 -15.83
C ARG A 91 43.52 -0.37 -15.95
N ARG A 92 43.20 0.30 -17.05
CA ARG A 92 41.83 0.69 -17.42
C ARG A 92 41.49 0.19 -18.82
N ASN A 93 40.31 -0.42 -18.98
CA ASN A 93 39.82 -0.82 -20.30
C ASN A 93 39.26 0.39 -21.05
N LYS A 94 39.73 0.58 -22.29
CA LYS A 94 39.38 1.74 -23.12
C LYS A 94 38.25 1.40 -24.10
N ARG A 95 37.00 1.39 -23.60
CA ARG A 95 35.81 1.31 -24.48
C ARG A 95 35.76 2.56 -25.37
N THR A 96 36.08 2.41 -26.65
CA THR A 96 35.91 3.45 -27.68
C THR A 96 34.44 3.54 -28.09
N ALA A 97 33.96 4.77 -28.32
CA ALA A 97 32.57 5.02 -28.68
C ALA A 97 32.28 4.81 -30.19
N ALA A 98 32.70 3.66 -30.72
CA ALA A 98 32.37 3.16 -32.06
C ALA A 98 32.55 1.64 -32.08
N GLY A 99 31.61 0.91 -32.70
CA GLY A 99 31.57 -0.56 -32.70
C GLY A 99 32.54 -1.22 -33.68
N ASP A 100 33.84 -0.95 -33.56
CA ASP A 100 34.88 -1.61 -34.35
C ASP A 100 35.64 -2.64 -33.48
N ALA A 101 35.47 -3.92 -33.79
CA ALA A 101 35.80 -5.04 -32.90
C ALA A 101 37.27 -5.47 -32.99
N SER A 102 38.22 -4.53 -32.88
CA SER A 102 39.66 -4.84 -32.95
C SER A 102 40.50 -4.22 -31.83
N LYS A 103 41.04 -5.12 -30.98
CA LYS A 103 42.04 -4.91 -29.91
C LYS A 103 41.63 -4.03 -28.72
N ASP A 104 41.42 -4.68 -27.57
CA ASP A 104 41.43 -4.03 -26.25
C ASP A 104 42.77 -3.32 -25.98
N ALA A 105 42.80 -2.01 -26.15
CA ALA A 105 43.91 -1.16 -25.76
C ALA A 105 43.82 -0.85 -24.26
N THR A 106 44.33 -1.75 -23.41
CA THR A 106 44.41 -1.51 -21.97
C THR A 106 45.37 -0.36 -21.66
N GLU A 107 44.88 0.72 -21.05
CA GLU A 107 45.67 1.92 -20.75
C GLU A 107 46.07 1.93 -19.26
N VAL A 108 47.36 2.06 -18.96
CA VAL A 108 47.85 2.16 -17.57
C VAL A 108 47.90 3.62 -17.14
N VAL A 109 47.03 3.96 -16.20
CA VAL A 109 46.85 5.29 -15.62
C VAL A 109 47.43 5.29 -14.20
N LEU A 110 48.04 6.39 -13.78
CA LEU A 110 48.49 6.57 -12.40
C LEU A 110 47.34 7.14 -11.57
N VAL A 111 47.16 6.63 -10.36
CA VAL A 111 46.04 6.98 -9.47
C VAL A 111 46.56 7.32 -8.08
N ALA A 112 45.95 8.30 -7.43
CA ALA A 112 46.26 8.65 -6.05
C ALA A 112 45.66 7.64 -5.06
N PRO A 113 46.33 7.28 -3.95
CA PRO A 113 45.83 6.34 -2.94
C PRO A 113 44.37 6.59 -2.50
N MET A 114 43.98 7.85 -2.30
CA MET A 114 42.61 8.21 -1.90
C MET A 114 41.51 7.87 -2.93
N ASN A 115 41.86 7.62 -4.20
CA ASN A 115 40.94 7.26 -5.28
C ASN A 115 41.03 5.77 -5.68
N CYS A 116 41.77 4.95 -4.92
CA CYS A 116 42.09 3.56 -5.27
C CYS A 116 41.65 2.57 -4.18
N TYR A 117 41.30 1.34 -4.59
CA TYR A 117 40.73 0.31 -3.72
C TYR A 117 41.37 -1.07 -3.90
N PHE A 118 41.39 -1.89 -2.84
CA PHE A 118 41.83 -3.28 -2.88
C PHE A 118 40.70 -4.20 -3.34
N GLY A 119 40.71 -4.59 -4.62
CA GLY A 119 39.65 -5.43 -5.19
C GLY A 119 39.64 -6.84 -4.61
N GLY A 120 38.46 -7.34 -4.26
CA GLY A 120 38.28 -8.68 -3.67
C GLY A 120 36.90 -8.97 -3.05
N SER A 121 35.92 -8.07 -3.20
CA SER A 121 34.60 -8.18 -2.60
C SER A 121 33.52 -8.47 -3.65
N THR A 122 32.36 -9.00 -3.22
CA THR A 122 31.22 -9.26 -4.14
C THR A 122 30.52 -7.97 -4.59
N SER A 123 30.67 -6.88 -3.84
CA SER A 123 30.23 -5.53 -4.21
C SER A 123 30.98 -4.96 -5.42
N ASP A 124 32.24 -5.36 -5.64
CA ASP A 124 33.11 -4.80 -6.67
C ASP A 124 32.56 -4.98 -8.09
N VAL A 125 31.80 -6.05 -8.35
CA VAL A 125 31.27 -6.35 -9.69
C VAL A 125 30.40 -5.21 -10.25
N GLN A 126 29.71 -4.45 -9.39
CA GLN A 126 28.88 -3.31 -9.79
C GLN A 126 29.67 -2.00 -9.94
N PHE A 127 30.94 -1.97 -9.53
CA PHE A 127 31.73 -0.74 -9.35
C PHE A 127 33.09 -0.74 -10.09
N ARG A 128 33.55 -1.90 -10.61
CA ARG A 128 34.86 -2.07 -11.28
C ARG A 128 35.12 -1.17 -12.49
N ASP A 129 34.09 -0.80 -13.25
CA ASP A 129 34.25 0.13 -14.40
C ASP A 129 34.28 1.61 -13.94
N VAL A 130 33.75 1.91 -12.75
CA VAL A 130 33.66 3.27 -12.18
C VAL A 130 34.94 3.63 -11.40
N PHE A 131 35.34 2.80 -10.45
CA PHE A 131 36.44 3.07 -9.52
C PHE A 131 37.75 2.41 -9.94
N SER A 132 38.86 2.92 -9.42
CA SER A 132 40.19 2.35 -9.65
C SER A 132 40.51 1.30 -8.59
N TYR A 133 40.90 0.11 -9.04
CA TYR A 133 41.20 -1.03 -8.19
C TYR A 133 42.64 -1.51 -8.42
N CYS A 134 43.31 -1.95 -7.35
CA CYS A 134 44.67 -2.49 -7.39
C CYS A 134 44.83 -3.73 -6.51
N ASP A 135 45.67 -4.66 -6.95
CA ASP A 135 46.25 -5.70 -6.11
C ASP A 135 47.77 -5.76 -6.37
N PHE A 136 48.55 -5.68 -5.29
CA PHE A 136 50.01 -5.81 -5.30
C PHE A 136 50.49 -6.86 -4.27
N GLY A 137 49.58 -7.68 -3.72
CA GLY A 137 49.85 -8.59 -2.62
C GLY A 137 49.86 -7.91 -1.24
N SER A 138 49.92 -8.73 -0.18
CA SER A 138 49.72 -8.30 1.21
C SER A 138 50.76 -7.30 1.74
N VAL A 139 52.04 -7.45 1.37
CA VAL A 139 53.14 -6.61 1.88
C VAL A 139 53.06 -5.20 1.29
N ALA A 140 52.97 -5.07 -0.03
CA ALA A 140 52.68 -3.80 -0.71
C ALA A 140 51.34 -3.20 -0.25
N GLY A 141 50.31 -4.05 -0.09
CA GLY A 141 48.99 -3.65 0.40
C GLY A 141 49.03 -2.98 1.77
N ALA A 142 49.89 -3.41 2.69
CA ALA A 142 50.07 -2.77 3.99
C ALA A 142 50.58 -1.32 3.86
N PHE A 143 51.59 -1.08 3.00
CA PHE A 143 52.08 0.28 2.72
C PHE A 143 51.04 1.15 2.02
N LEU A 144 50.36 0.62 1.00
CA LEU A 144 49.31 1.33 0.27
C LEU A 144 48.10 1.68 1.15
N LYS A 145 47.76 0.81 2.11
CA LYS A 145 46.70 1.05 3.10
C LYS A 145 47.06 2.21 4.03
N ASN A 146 48.31 2.29 4.47
CA ASN A 146 48.82 3.43 5.24
C ASN A 146 48.82 4.73 4.42
N CYS A 147 49.09 4.65 3.11
CA CYS A 147 48.93 5.77 2.17
C CYS A 147 47.45 6.17 1.94
N GLY A 148 46.48 5.34 2.34
CA GLY A 148 45.05 5.67 2.28
C GLY A 148 44.22 4.91 1.24
N VAL A 149 44.78 3.89 0.57
CA VAL A 149 44.00 2.92 -0.22
C VAL A 149 43.07 2.15 0.72
N ARG A 150 41.81 1.95 0.32
CA ARG A 150 40.78 1.27 1.13
C ARG A 150 40.37 -0.07 0.53
N ASN A 151 39.60 -0.86 1.28
CA ASN A 151 39.03 -2.09 0.73
C ASN A 151 37.92 -1.78 -0.29
N GLU A 152 36.93 -0.97 0.11
CA GLU A 152 35.75 -0.65 -0.73
C GLU A 152 35.45 0.87 -0.70
N PRO A 153 34.84 1.44 -1.75
CA PRO A 153 34.36 2.83 -1.76
C PRO A 153 33.21 3.01 -0.77
N SER A 154 33.20 4.11 0.00
CA SER A 154 32.05 4.40 0.87
C SER A 154 30.86 4.89 0.04
N ILE A 155 29.64 4.59 0.49
CA ILE A 155 28.42 4.99 -0.23
C ILE A 155 28.27 6.51 -0.33
N GLU A 156 28.93 7.28 0.55
CA GLU A 156 29.02 8.74 0.40
C GLU A 156 29.95 9.13 -0.75
N GLU A 157 31.15 8.52 -0.89
CA GLU A 157 32.04 8.74 -2.03
C GLU A 157 31.43 8.26 -3.36
N VAL A 158 30.63 7.19 -3.33
CA VAL A 158 29.80 6.76 -4.47
C VAL A 158 28.79 7.84 -4.84
N ALA A 159 28.05 8.39 -3.87
CA ALA A 159 27.09 9.46 -4.11
C ALA A 159 27.77 10.76 -4.58
N GLU A 160 28.93 11.14 -4.03
CA GLU A 160 29.71 12.32 -4.46
C GLU A 160 30.13 12.18 -5.94
N ARG A 161 30.68 11.03 -6.34
CA ARG A 161 31.07 10.77 -7.74
C ARG A 161 29.87 10.69 -8.68
N LEU A 162 28.80 10.02 -8.27
CA LEU A 162 27.57 9.86 -9.06
C LEU A 162 26.88 11.21 -9.31
N VAL A 163 26.93 12.13 -8.33
CA VAL A 163 26.40 13.49 -8.45
C VAL A 163 27.30 14.41 -9.30
N ALA A 164 28.63 14.19 -9.27
CA ALA A 164 29.61 15.00 -9.99
C ALA A 164 29.72 14.67 -11.49
N GLU A 165 29.63 13.39 -11.87
CA GLU A 165 29.77 12.93 -13.26
C GLU A 165 28.60 12.02 -13.73
N PRO A 166 27.31 12.40 -13.59
CA PRO A 166 26.19 11.44 -13.67
C PRO A 166 26.11 10.65 -14.99
N GLN A 167 26.27 11.33 -16.12
CA GLN A 167 26.19 10.73 -17.46
C GLN A 167 27.29 9.70 -17.69
N ARG A 168 28.53 10.01 -17.26
CA ARG A 168 29.67 9.09 -17.33
C ARG A 168 29.47 7.92 -16.39
N PHE A 169 28.96 8.16 -15.18
CA PHE A 169 28.67 7.12 -14.20
C PHE A 169 27.63 6.12 -14.74
N TYR A 170 26.57 6.59 -15.39
CA TYR A 170 25.57 5.75 -16.04
C TYR A 170 26.15 4.93 -17.21
N GLN A 171 26.98 5.53 -18.06
CA GLN A 171 27.68 4.82 -19.13
C GLN A 171 28.63 3.73 -18.61
N LEU A 172 29.29 3.96 -17.47
CA LEU A 172 30.18 2.99 -16.82
C LEU A 172 29.42 1.89 -16.07
N ALA A 173 28.20 2.15 -15.59
CA ALA A 173 27.32 1.11 -15.03
C ALA A 173 26.79 0.13 -16.10
N GLY A 174 26.81 0.51 -17.38
CA GLY A 174 26.56 -0.37 -18.53
C GLY A 174 25.09 -0.75 -18.79
N SER A 175 24.22 -0.77 -17.77
CA SER A 175 22.77 -0.96 -17.95
C SER A 175 21.95 -0.13 -16.96
N ALA A 176 20.65 0.01 -17.27
CA ALA A 176 19.68 0.63 -16.37
C ALA A 176 19.62 -0.11 -15.02
N ASP A 177 19.50 -1.43 -15.02
CA ASP A 177 19.34 -2.25 -13.80
C ASP A 177 20.56 -2.22 -12.89
N ALA A 178 21.77 -2.16 -13.48
CA ALA A 178 23.01 -1.98 -12.74
C ALA A 178 23.04 -0.60 -12.04
N TYR A 179 22.66 0.46 -12.74
CA TYR A 179 22.54 1.80 -12.16
C TYR A 179 21.45 1.88 -11.07
N LEU A 180 20.29 1.22 -11.29
CA LEU A 180 19.25 1.08 -10.26
C LEU A 180 19.74 0.26 -9.06
N GLY A 181 20.62 -0.73 -9.26
CA GLY A 181 21.32 -1.43 -8.17
C GLY A 181 22.12 -0.48 -7.28
N ILE A 182 22.84 0.47 -7.89
CA ILE A 182 23.62 1.48 -7.17
C ILE A 182 22.71 2.49 -6.47
N LEU A 183 21.61 2.93 -7.11
CA LEU A 183 20.60 3.77 -6.46
C LEU A 183 19.93 3.06 -5.26
N ARG A 184 19.67 1.75 -5.35
CA ARG A 184 19.16 0.94 -4.23
C ARG A 184 20.13 0.92 -3.04
N GLN A 185 21.44 0.73 -3.27
CA GLN A 185 22.44 0.79 -2.19
C GLN A 185 22.48 2.17 -1.51
N ILE A 186 22.39 3.24 -2.29
CA ILE A 186 22.29 4.63 -1.82
C ILE A 186 21.02 4.85 -1.00
N ALA A 187 19.88 4.32 -1.44
CA ALA A 187 18.60 4.41 -0.73
C ALA A 187 18.63 3.70 0.63
N THR A 188 19.09 2.45 0.67
CA THR A 188 19.24 1.64 1.90
C THR A 188 20.16 2.32 2.92
N ASN A 189 21.18 3.06 2.46
CA ASN A 189 22.15 3.72 3.32
C ASN A 189 21.96 5.24 3.43
N TRP A 190 20.79 5.76 3.03
CA TRP A 190 20.49 7.21 2.97
C TRP A 190 20.84 7.97 4.26
N SER A 191 20.63 7.33 5.42
CA SER A 191 20.94 7.89 6.74
C SER A 191 22.43 8.25 6.92
N ARG A 192 23.34 7.53 6.26
CA ARG A 192 24.80 7.73 6.35
C ARG A 192 25.30 8.93 5.54
N ILE A 193 24.57 9.34 4.50
CA ILE A 193 24.95 10.46 3.62
C ILE A 193 24.70 11.80 4.34
N ARG A 194 25.70 12.67 4.42
CA ARG A 194 25.63 13.98 5.10
C ARG A 194 24.70 14.96 4.36
N SER A 195 24.07 15.86 5.12
CA SER A 195 23.10 16.84 4.59
C SER A 195 23.62 17.72 3.42
N PRO A 196 24.87 18.21 3.40
CA PRO A 196 25.38 18.97 2.25
C PRO A 196 25.32 18.20 0.93
N LEU A 197 25.66 16.90 0.94
CA LEU A 197 25.57 16.06 -0.25
C LEU A 197 24.11 15.79 -0.64
N ARG A 198 23.21 15.53 0.33
CA ARG A 198 21.76 15.43 0.05
C ARG A 198 21.20 16.68 -0.65
N ASN A 199 21.67 17.87 -0.25
CA ASN A 199 21.27 19.14 -0.87
C ASN A 199 21.86 19.34 -2.28
N GLN A 200 23.02 18.76 -2.58
CA GLN A 200 23.63 18.74 -3.91
C GLN A 200 22.93 17.71 -4.82
N MET A 201 22.63 16.52 -4.29
CA MET A 201 21.81 15.49 -4.93
C MET A 201 20.45 16.08 -5.35
N ALA A 202 19.75 16.78 -4.44
CA ALA A 202 18.45 17.40 -4.71
C ALA A 202 18.42 18.37 -5.92
N ARG A 203 19.58 18.81 -6.42
CA ARG A 203 19.75 19.76 -7.52
C ARG A 203 20.40 19.16 -8.77
N SER A 204 21.01 17.97 -8.69
CA SER A 204 21.76 17.35 -9.79
C SER A 204 20.88 16.41 -10.61
N ALA A 205 21.19 16.28 -11.91
CA ALA A 205 20.46 15.45 -12.85
C ALA A 205 21.04 14.02 -12.89
N PHE A 206 20.74 13.23 -11.85
CA PHE A 206 21.30 11.89 -11.66
C PHE A 206 20.26 10.78 -11.43
N LEU A 207 19.00 11.10 -11.14
CA LEU A 207 18.00 10.06 -10.94
C LEU A 207 17.54 9.50 -12.28
N LEU A 208 17.34 8.19 -12.34
CA LEU A 208 16.99 7.48 -13.58
C LEU A 208 15.46 7.48 -13.74
N GLY A 209 14.95 8.44 -14.51
CA GLY A 209 13.56 8.45 -14.91
C GLY A 209 13.34 7.55 -16.12
N SER A 210 12.27 6.76 -16.12
CA SER A 210 11.78 6.04 -17.30
C SER A 210 10.58 6.75 -17.93
N LYS A 211 10.41 6.62 -19.24
CA LYS A 211 9.30 7.20 -20.00
C LYS A 211 8.90 6.26 -21.12
N ARG A 212 7.62 5.92 -21.26
CA ARG A 212 7.12 5.15 -22.40
C ARG A 212 6.95 6.06 -23.61
N ILE A 213 7.22 5.56 -24.81
CA ILE A 213 6.96 6.27 -26.07
C ILE A 213 6.19 5.34 -27.02
N ASN A 214 5.00 5.78 -27.41
CA ASN A 214 4.17 5.09 -28.40
C ASN A 214 4.50 5.69 -29.78
N GLU A 215 4.83 4.85 -30.76
CA GLU A 215 5.36 5.32 -32.06
C GLU A 215 4.40 6.20 -32.86
N SER A 216 3.09 6.10 -32.61
CA SER A 216 2.05 6.98 -33.15
C SER A 216 2.35 8.46 -32.92
N SER A 217 2.94 8.81 -31.77
CA SER A 217 3.30 10.19 -31.42
C SER A 217 4.50 10.73 -32.21
N ALA A 218 5.39 9.86 -32.71
CA ALA A 218 6.62 10.27 -33.37
C ALA A 218 6.42 10.85 -34.79
N ARG A 219 5.26 10.60 -35.42
CA ARG A 219 4.89 11.13 -36.74
C ARG A 219 4.00 12.38 -36.68
N GLY A 220 3.54 12.78 -35.49
CA GLY A 220 2.49 13.80 -35.29
C GLY A 220 2.91 15.27 -35.34
N ALA A 221 4.08 15.61 -35.88
CA ALA A 221 4.59 16.99 -35.94
C ALA A 221 3.96 17.85 -37.06
N GLY A 222 2.66 17.69 -37.33
CA GLY A 222 1.97 18.36 -38.43
C GLY A 222 0.44 18.38 -38.30
N GLN A 223 -0.13 19.58 -38.37
CA GLN A 223 -1.56 19.92 -38.43
C GLN A 223 -2.49 19.49 -37.27
N LYS A 224 -3.17 20.50 -36.71
CA LYS A 224 -4.41 20.31 -35.94
C LYS A 224 -5.60 20.21 -36.90
N THR A 225 -6.35 19.12 -36.85
CA THR A 225 -7.79 19.09 -37.14
C THR A 225 -8.44 18.09 -36.20
N GLY A 226 -9.44 18.52 -35.43
CA GLY A 226 -10.25 17.59 -34.66
C GLY A 226 -11.28 16.92 -35.57
N HIS A 227 -11.50 15.62 -35.41
CA HIS A 227 -12.66 14.93 -35.96
C HIS A 227 -13.29 14.05 -34.89
N LEU A 228 -14.61 13.97 -34.91
CA LEU A 228 -15.38 13.04 -34.08
C LEU A 228 -15.16 11.60 -34.56
N LEU A 229 -15.13 10.66 -33.62
CA LEU A 229 -15.53 9.28 -33.86
C LEU A 229 -16.51 8.91 -32.75
N ASP A 230 -17.79 8.83 -33.09
CA ASP A 230 -18.68 7.86 -32.47
C ASP A 230 -18.54 6.59 -33.29
N GLN A 231 -18.17 5.48 -32.64
CA GLN A 231 -18.28 4.14 -33.21
C GLN A 231 -18.36 3.14 -32.06
N ASP A 232 -19.58 2.72 -31.74
CA ASP A 232 -19.82 1.56 -30.89
C ASP A 232 -19.72 0.31 -31.78
N GLU A 233 -18.69 -0.52 -31.63
CA GLU A 233 -18.69 -1.92 -32.06
C GLU A 233 -17.51 -2.70 -31.40
N ASP A 234 -17.80 -3.94 -30.98
CA ASP A 234 -16.92 -5.00 -30.48
C ASP A 234 -16.05 -4.80 -29.19
N GLU A 235 -16.48 -5.45 -28.10
CA GLU A 235 -15.74 -5.65 -26.83
C GLU A 235 -14.58 -6.67 -26.97
N GLN A 236 -13.61 -6.43 -27.87
CA GLN A 236 -12.61 -7.47 -28.17
C GLN A 236 -11.24 -6.96 -28.68
N ASP A 237 -10.55 -6.09 -27.92
CA ASP A 237 -9.09 -5.86 -28.06
C ASP A 237 -8.42 -5.13 -26.85
N GLU A 238 -8.68 -5.54 -25.59
CA GLU A 238 -8.01 -4.94 -24.40
C GLU A 238 -6.56 -5.42 -24.14
N GLU A 239 -5.99 -6.31 -24.96
CA GLU A 239 -4.61 -6.82 -24.78
C GLU A 239 -3.56 -6.14 -25.69
N ALA A 240 -3.94 -5.09 -26.44
CA ALA A 240 -3.17 -4.59 -27.58
C ALA A 240 -2.29 -3.34 -27.36
N GLU A 241 -2.10 -2.82 -26.13
CA GLU A 241 -1.44 -1.51 -25.91
C GLU A 241 -0.19 -1.44 -25.00
N ASP A 242 0.36 -2.55 -24.48
CA ASP A 242 1.58 -2.51 -23.63
C ASP A 242 2.92 -2.41 -24.40
N THR A 243 2.87 -2.19 -25.73
CA THR A 243 4.03 -2.27 -26.64
C THR A 243 4.86 -0.96 -26.77
N GLY A 244 4.61 0.04 -25.92
CA GLY A 244 5.34 1.31 -25.95
C GLY A 244 6.82 1.18 -25.52
N THR A 245 7.75 1.68 -26.34
CA THR A 245 9.20 1.59 -26.07
C THR A 245 9.59 2.39 -24.82
N LEU A 246 10.28 1.75 -23.88
CA LEU A 246 10.71 2.37 -22.63
C LEU A 246 12.05 3.09 -22.78
N VAL A 247 12.05 4.41 -22.65
CA VAL A 247 13.23 5.28 -22.75
C VAL A 247 13.66 5.73 -21.35
N TYR A 248 14.92 5.46 -21.01
CA TYR A 248 15.56 5.90 -19.78
C TYR A 248 16.32 7.23 -19.97
N ALA A 249 16.27 8.11 -18.97
CA ALA A 249 17.09 9.33 -18.94
C ALA A 249 17.48 9.72 -17.52
N LEU A 250 18.69 10.28 -17.35
CA LEU A 250 19.07 10.95 -16.12
C LEU A 250 18.39 12.31 -16.00
N LYS A 251 17.82 12.57 -14.83
CA LYS A 251 16.91 13.69 -14.54
C LYS A 251 17.14 14.22 -13.12
N LYS A 252 16.71 15.44 -12.82
CA LYS A 252 16.68 15.94 -11.44
C LYS A 252 15.52 15.30 -10.69
N PRO A 253 15.53 15.25 -9.35
CA PRO A 253 14.37 14.82 -8.57
C PRO A 253 13.10 15.60 -8.93
N ALA A 254 13.21 16.93 -9.04
CA ALA A 254 12.11 17.81 -9.48
C ALA A 254 11.76 17.72 -10.98
N ASP A 255 12.35 16.78 -11.73
CA ASP A 255 11.98 16.47 -13.13
C ASP A 255 11.39 15.03 -13.26
N VAL A 256 11.36 14.23 -12.18
CA VAL A 256 10.86 12.83 -12.18
C VAL A 256 9.67 12.70 -11.24
N VAL A 257 8.62 12.01 -11.69
CA VAL A 257 7.35 11.90 -10.96
C VAL A 257 7.17 10.50 -10.35
N ILE A 258 6.73 10.45 -9.10
CA ILE A 258 6.34 9.22 -8.41
C ILE A 258 4.89 8.89 -8.77
N VAL A 259 4.64 7.67 -9.20
CA VAL A 259 3.29 7.18 -9.55
C VAL A 259 2.55 6.78 -8.27
N ASP A 260 1.54 7.58 -7.89
CA ASP A 260 0.61 7.27 -6.80
C ASP A 260 -0.87 7.22 -7.25
N ASP A 261 -1.12 7.47 -8.54
CA ASP A 261 -2.39 7.22 -9.23
C ASP A 261 -2.12 6.51 -10.57
N ALA A 262 -2.53 5.24 -10.65
CA ALA A 262 -2.36 4.42 -11.86
C ALA A 262 -3.19 4.94 -13.05
N ASN A 263 -4.37 5.51 -12.80
CA ASN A 263 -5.26 5.99 -13.87
C ASN A 263 -4.65 7.21 -14.57
N SER A 264 -4.17 8.19 -13.81
CA SER A 264 -3.41 9.30 -14.37
C SER A 264 -2.08 8.84 -14.98
N HIS A 265 -1.45 7.76 -14.48
CA HIS A 265 -0.21 7.25 -15.06
C HIS A 265 -0.43 6.71 -16.47
N MET A 266 -1.47 5.89 -16.69
CA MET A 266 -1.85 5.41 -18.03
C MET A 266 -2.09 6.58 -18.99
N LEU A 267 -2.89 7.57 -18.56
CA LEU A 267 -3.27 8.72 -19.39
C LEU A 267 -2.13 9.67 -19.77
N PHE A 268 -1.05 9.72 -18.97
CA PHE A 268 0.10 10.62 -19.18
C PHE A 268 1.43 9.87 -19.27
N ALA A 269 1.41 8.56 -19.60
CA ALA A 269 2.59 7.68 -19.64
C ALA A 269 3.64 8.14 -20.66
N SER A 270 3.19 8.74 -21.76
CA SER A 270 4.00 9.28 -22.86
C SER A 270 4.35 10.77 -22.70
N SER A 271 4.00 11.37 -21.56
CA SER A 271 4.15 12.80 -21.28
C SER A 271 5.34 13.06 -20.35
N LEU A 272 5.40 12.35 -19.23
CA LEU A 272 6.33 12.58 -18.11
C LEU A 272 7.48 11.56 -18.05
N PHE A 273 8.45 11.81 -17.16
CA PHE A 273 9.43 10.81 -16.72
C PHE A 273 9.05 10.35 -15.31
N TYR A 274 9.07 9.05 -15.08
CA TYR A 274 8.58 8.40 -13.86
C TYR A 274 9.70 7.71 -13.08
N ALA A 275 9.52 7.63 -11.76
CA ALA A 275 10.38 6.86 -10.89
C ALA A 275 10.14 5.34 -11.08
N PRO A 276 11.15 4.47 -10.86
CA PRO A 276 10.94 3.02 -10.82
C PRO A 276 9.84 2.61 -9.82
N HIS A 277 9.13 1.52 -10.10
CA HIS A 277 8.13 0.94 -9.19
C HIS A 277 8.80 0.09 -8.09
N GLU A 278 9.61 0.75 -7.26
CA GLU A 278 10.23 0.18 -6.06
C GLU A 278 10.03 1.14 -4.88
N ASP A 279 9.33 0.73 -3.81
CA ASP A 279 9.14 1.55 -2.59
C ASP A 279 10.46 2.07 -2.01
N LEU A 280 11.50 1.22 -2.04
CA LEU A 280 12.86 1.56 -1.60
C LEU A 280 13.46 2.74 -2.39
N LEU A 281 13.12 2.88 -3.68
CA LEU A 281 13.54 4.02 -4.47
C LEU A 281 12.55 5.18 -4.32
N GLN A 282 11.25 4.95 -4.51
CA GLN A 282 10.22 6.01 -4.47
C GLN A 282 10.21 6.76 -3.13
N GLU A 283 9.95 6.07 -2.03
CA GLU A 283 9.90 6.68 -0.69
C GLU A 283 11.29 6.72 -0.04
N GLY A 284 12.17 5.77 -0.36
CA GLY A 284 13.50 5.69 0.24
C GLY A 284 14.51 6.72 -0.29
N LEU A 285 14.37 7.20 -1.53
CA LEU A 285 15.32 8.10 -2.20
C LEU A 285 14.65 9.27 -2.96
N TYR A 286 13.79 8.98 -3.94
CA TYR A 286 13.23 9.95 -4.87
C TYR A 286 12.36 11.01 -4.15
N GLY A 287 11.45 10.59 -3.28
CA GLY A 287 10.59 11.46 -2.49
C GLY A 287 11.37 12.28 -1.45
N LYS A 288 12.41 11.69 -0.82
CA LYS A 288 13.31 12.41 0.11
C LYS A 288 14.19 13.45 -0.58
N LEU A 289 14.38 13.32 -1.90
CA LEU A 289 15.06 14.29 -2.75
C LEU A 289 14.10 15.34 -3.34
N GLY A 290 12.78 15.22 -3.09
CA GLY A 290 11.77 16.18 -3.54
C GLY A 290 11.09 15.83 -4.87
N SER A 291 11.12 14.58 -5.32
CA SER A 291 10.35 14.14 -6.50
C SER A 291 8.84 14.24 -6.20
N PRO A 292 8.04 14.96 -7.00
CA PRO A 292 6.61 15.11 -6.78
C PRO A 292 5.84 13.82 -7.09
N ARG A 293 4.65 13.71 -6.51
CA ARG A 293 3.68 12.62 -6.79
C ARG A 293 2.69 13.04 -7.87
N LEU A 294 2.30 12.09 -8.72
CA LEU A 294 1.44 12.35 -9.88
C LEU A 294 0.07 12.93 -9.51
N SER A 295 -0.55 12.44 -8.43
CA SER A 295 -1.84 12.94 -7.92
C SER A 295 -1.83 14.41 -7.52
N ALA A 296 -0.66 14.99 -7.24
CA ALA A 296 -0.50 16.41 -6.92
C ALA A 296 -0.26 17.30 -8.16
N LEU A 297 -0.06 16.71 -9.34
CA LEU A 297 0.21 17.40 -10.61
C LEU A 297 -0.99 17.40 -11.58
N VAL A 298 -1.97 16.54 -11.34
CA VAL A 298 -3.17 16.38 -12.15
C VAL A 298 -4.37 17.03 -11.46
N GLU A 299 -4.94 18.05 -12.11
CA GLU A 299 -6.19 18.68 -11.65
C GLU A 299 -7.39 17.95 -12.28
N GLU A 300 -8.16 17.23 -11.45
CA GLU A 300 -9.44 16.63 -11.84
C GLU A 300 -10.59 17.65 -11.76
N ARG A 301 -11.33 17.84 -12.85
CA ARG A 301 -12.58 18.61 -12.89
C ARG A 301 -13.67 17.87 -13.64
N TYR A 302 -14.90 17.92 -13.16
CA TYR A 302 -16.06 17.38 -13.87
C TYR A 302 -16.77 18.48 -14.67
N SER A 303 -17.17 18.15 -15.89
CA SER A 303 -17.95 18.98 -16.81
C SER A 303 -19.36 18.38 -16.98
N ILE A 304 -20.36 19.25 -17.08
CA ILE A 304 -21.76 18.89 -17.35
C ILE A 304 -22.07 19.40 -18.76
N GLU A 305 -22.19 18.47 -19.72
CA GLU A 305 -22.39 18.77 -21.14
C GLU A 305 -23.77 18.30 -21.60
N GLY A 306 -24.80 18.69 -20.85
CA GLY A 306 -26.16 18.24 -21.12
C GLY A 306 -27.22 19.04 -20.37
N ARG A 307 -28.48 18.70 -20.64
CA ARG A 307 -29.63 19.23 -19.90
C ARG A 307 -29.78 18.46 -18.60
N VAL A 308 -29.81 19.16 -17.48
CA VAL A 308 -30.15 18.57 -16.19
C VAL A 308 -31.64 18.21 -16.15
N VAL A 309 -31.93 16.94 -15.92
CA VAL A 309 -33.27 16.35 -15.75
C VAL A 309 -33.44 15.91 -14.29
N ARG A 310 -34.64 16.15 -13.75
CA ARG A 310 -34.96 15.95 -12.33
C ARG A 310 -36.09 14.96 -12.13
N ASP A 311 -36.13 14.34 -10.96
CA ASP A 311 -37.22 13.48 -10.46
C ASP A 311 -37.55 12.24 -11.34
N THR A 312 -36.62 11.87 -12.22
CA THR A 312 -36.60 10.64 -13.02
C THR A 312 -36.71 9.39 -12.13
N GLN A 313 -37.17 8.29 -12.71
CA GLN A 313 -37.30 7.02 -11.99
C GLN A 313 -35.94 6.47 -11.53
N ARG A 314 -34.95 6.45 -12.44
CA ARG A 314 -33.58 5.98 -12.19
C ARG A 314 -32.87 6.82 -11.11
N ALA A 315 -32.94 8.15 -11.15
CA ALA A 315 -32.40 8.99 -10.06
C ALA A 315 -33.08 8.72 -8.71
N ARG A 316 -34.41 8.48 -8.67
CA ARG A 316 -35.13 8.13 -7.43
C ARG A 316 -34.71 6.75 -6.90
N GLU A 317 -34.49 5.77 -7.77
CA GLU A 317 -34.01 4.43 -7.42
C GLU A 317 -32.56 4.44 -6.90
N ILE A 318 -31.63 5.11 -7.61
CA ILE A 318 -30.25 5.27 -7.17
C ILE A 318 -30.18 6.06 -5.84
N LYS A 319 -31.01 7.09 -5.66
CA LYS A 319 -31.12 7.81 -4.39
C LYS A 319 -31.56 6.89 -3.24
N ALA A 320 -32.57 6.05 -3.47
CA ALA A 320 -33.05 5.10 -2.47
C ALA A 320 -31.96 4.05 -2.12
N LEU A 321 -31.30 3.49 -3.14
CA LEU A 321 -30.21 2.53 -2.99
C LEU A 321 -29.03 3.12 -2.19
N VAL A 322 -28.55 4.32 -2.54
CA VAL A 322 -27.48 5.00 -1.82
C VAL A 322 -27.85 5.21 -0.34
N LEU A 323 -29.07 5.64 -0.04
CA LEU A 323 -29.53 5.89 1.34
C LEU A 323 -29.82 4.60 2.14
N GLU A 324 -30.06 3.47 1.47
CA GLU A 324 -30.13 2.13 2.06
C GLU A 324 -28.72 1.57 2.40
N ARG A 325 -27.73 1.78 1.52
CA ARG A 325 -26.41 1.10 1.62
C ARG A 325 -25.32 1.89 2.33
N THR A 326 -25.38 3.22 2.33
CA THR A 326 -24.43 4.05 3.11
C THR A 326 -24.37 3.71 4.60
N PRO A 327 -25.48 3.39 5.30
CA PRO A 327 -25.44 2.89 6.68
C PRO A 327 -24.61 1.63 6.87
N LEU A 328 -24.63 0.70 5.90
CA LEU A 328 -23.84 -0.54 5.95
C LEU A 328 -22.34 -0.20 5.85
N PHE A 329 -21.98 0.62 4.85
CA PHE A 329 -20.61 1.08 4.64
C PHE A 329 -20.05 1.81 5.86
N LEU A 330 -20.81 2.75 6.42
CA LEU A 330 -20.40 3.51 7.60
C LEU A 330 -20.40 2.66 8.89
N PHE A 331 -21.14 1.55 8.96
CA PHE A 331 -21.07 0.63 10.09
C PHE A 331 -19.76 -0.17 10.09
N GLU A 332 -19.36 -0.73 8.94
CA GLU A 332 -18.07 -1.41 8.82
C GLU A 332 -16.91 -0.41 9.00
N LYS A 333 -17.01 0.80 8.43
CA LYS A 333 -16.00 1.86 8.63
C LYS A 333 -15.93 2.40 10.07
N ARG A 334 -17.02 2.32 10.86
CA ARG A 334 -17.01 2.63 12.30
C ARG A 334 -16.22 1.61 13.12
N GLN A 335 -16.14 0.35 12.67
CA GLN A 335 -15.33 -0.69 13.33
C GLN A 335 -13.84 -0.51 13.03
N SER A 336 -13.47 -0.21 11.78
CA SER A 336 -12.06 -0.08 11.37
C SER A 336 -11.44 1.29 11.64
N SER A 337 -12.16 2.41 11.42
CA SER A 337 -11.58 3.76 11.50
C SER A 337 -12.66 4.84 11.71
N ARG A 338 -13.35 4.84 12.86
CA ARG A 338 -14.41 5.81 13.19
C ARG A 338 -14.02 7.28 12.98
N SER A 339 -12.77 7.65 13.24
CA SER A 339 -12.24 9.01 13.10
C SER A 339 -12.09 9.49 11.65
N GLU A 340 -12.05 8.59 10.66
CA GLU A 340 -11.98 8.98 9.25
C GLU A 340 -13.35 9.41 8.68
N ILE A 341 -14.46 9.19 9.40
CA ILE A 341 -15.82 9.52 8.93
C ILE A 341 -16.10 11.02 9.12
N ARG A 342 -16.21 11.74 8.00
CA ARG A 342 -16.47 13.19 7.94
C ARG A 342 -17.96 13.52 8.02
N LYS A 343 -18.82 12.67 7.47
CA LYS A 343 -20.28 12.80 7.42
C LYS A 343 -20.97 11.46 7.62
N ASP A 344 -22.15 11.46 8.22
CA ASP A 344 -22.93 10.25 8.46
C ASP A 344 -24.11 10.08 7.48
N ALA A 345 -24.80 8.95 7.61
CA ALA A 345 -25.93 8.59 6.75
C ALA A 345 -27.18 9.48 6.98
N GLU A 346 -27.26 10.20 8.10
CA GLU A 346 -28.39 11.08 8.42
C GLU A 346 -28.15 12.49 7.83
N TRP A 347 -26.90 12.98 7.84
CA TRP A 347 -26.50 14.10 6.98
C TRP A 347 -26.75 13.79 5.50
N LEU A 348 -26.30 12.63 5.00
CA LEU A 348 -26.47 12.28 3.59
C LEU A 348 -27.96 12.23 3.20
N LYS A 349 -28.83 11.69 4.06
CA LYS A 349 -30.28 11.63 3.86
C LYS A 349 -30.94 13.02 3.71
N GLY A 350 -30.44 14.05 4.38
CA GLY A 350 -30.91 15.43 4.21
C GLY A 350 -30.22 16.21 3.08
N ALA A 351 -28.96 15.90 2.80
CA ALA A 351 -28.11 16.63 1.85
C ALA A 351 -28.17 16.09 0.41
N LEU A 352 -28.42 14.79 0.21
CA LEU A 352 -28.34 14.14 -1.09
C LEU A 352 -29.53 14.49 -1.99
N GLU A 353 -29.20 15.03 -3.16
CA GLU A 353 -30.05 15.13 -4.33
C GLU A 353 -29.40 14.34 -5.49
N VAL A 354 -30.22 13.80 -6.39
CA VAL A 354 -29.75 13.02 -7.53
C VAL A 354 -30.41 13.61 -8.78
N GLU A 355 -29.60 13.94 -9.77
CA GLU A 355 -30.02 14.57 -11.02
C GLU A 355 -29.45 13.76 -12.20
N GLU A 356 -30.24 13.55 -13.25
CA GLU A 356 -29.74 12.98 -14.50
C GLU A 356 -29.33 14.09 -15.47
N ILE A 357 -28.39 13.82 -16.37
CA ILE A 357 -27.90 14.74 -17.38
C ILE A 357 -28.08 14.10 -18.75
N ASP A 358 -28.80 14.81 -19.61
CA ASP A 358 -29.23 14.33 -20.92
C ASP A 358 -28.49 15.01 -22.08
N GLY A 359 -28.24 14.27 -23.17
CA GLY A 359 -27.37 14.68 -24.28
C GLY A 359 -25.95 14.14 -24.12
N ALA A 360 -24.92 15.00 -24.27
CA ALA A 360 -23.51 14.58 -24.21
C ALA A 360 -23.00 14.25 -22.78
N GLY A 361 -23.88 14.34 -21.77
CA GLY A 361 -23.69 13.68 -20.48
C GLY A 361 -22.69 14.36 -19.54
N LEU A 362 -21.95 13.53 -18.83
CA LEU A 362 -20.87 13.93 -17.92
C LEU A 362 -19.51 13.67 -18.56
N ARG A 363 -18.55 14.58 -18.32
CA ARG A 363 -17.14 14.32 -18.62
C ARG A 363 -16.23 14.58 -17.43
N LEU A 364 -15.21 13.76 -17.25
CA LEU A 364 -14.08 14.02 -16.36
C LEU A 364 -12.91 14.55 -17.18
N VAL A 365 -12.54 15.80 -16.86
CA VAL A 365 -11.41 16.52 -17.44
C VAL A 365 -10.22 16.40 -16.48
N ARG A 366 -9.25 15.55 -16.82
CA ARG A 366 -7.97 15.47 -16.11
C ARG A 366 -6.97 16.40 -16.76
N THR A 367 -6.47 17.38 -16.01
CA THR A 367 -5.60 18.44 -16.54
C THR A 367 -4.23 18.36 -15.85
N LEU A 368 -3.23 17.86 -16.57
CA LEU A 368 -1.84 17.84 -16.13
C LEU A 368 -1.22 19.24 -16.32
N ARG A 369 -0.53 19.74 -15.28
CA ARG A 369 0.30 20.96 -15.35
C ARG A 369 1.63 20.74 -14.64
N TYR A 370 2.71 20.56 -15.41
CA TYR A 370 4.03 20.28 -14.85
C TYR A 370 5.17 20.78 -15.76
N ASP A 371 6.03 21.67 -15.25
CA ASP A 371 7.03 22.42 -16.03
C ASP A 371 6.43 22.99 -17.34
N ARG A 372 6.76 22.40 -18.49
CA ARG A 372 6.28 22.78 -19.83
C ARG A 372 5.18 21.85 -20.36
N VAL A 373 4.91 20.75 -19.68
CA VAL A 373 3.85 19.81 -20.04
C VAL A 373 2.53 20.35 -19.54
N HIS A 374 1.67 20.75 -20.48
CA HIS A 374 0.28 21.05 -20.22
C HIS A 374 -0.59 20.20 -21.15
N GLU A 375 -1.16 19.15 -20.58
CA GLU A 375 -1.99 18.18 -21.28
C GLU A 375 -3.33 18.04 -20.59
N GLN A 376 -4.35 17.68 -21.37
CA GLN A 376 -5.71 17.55 -20.90
C GLN A 376 -6.33 16.31 -21.54
N ASN A 377 -6.72 15.36 -20.69
CA ASN A 377 -7.50 14.20 -21.08
C ASN A 377 -8.96 14.42 -20.67
N VAL A 378 -9.90 13.96 -21.50
CA VAL A 378 -11.34 14.14 -21.30
C VAL A 378 -12.06 12.82 -21.53
N GLN A 379 -12.50 12.17 -20.47
CA GLN A 379 -13.26 10.91 -20.50
C GLN A 379 -14.76 11.18 -20.35
N LYS A 380 -15.61 10.37 -21.01
CA LYS A 380 -17.05 10.26 -20.66
C LYS A 380 -17.15 9.62 -19.26
N CYS A 381 -18.10 10.06 -18.44
CA CYS A 381 -18.38 9.50 -17.12
C CYS A 381 -19.87 9.14 -16.98
N THR A 382 -20.16 8.16 -16.13
CA THR A 382 -21.53 7.76 -15.77
C THR A 382 -22.05 8.52 -14.54
N ALA A 383 -21.18 8.85 -13.58
CA ALA A 383 -21.57 9.47 -12.31
C ALA A 383 -20.52 10.43 -11.72
N THR A 384 -20.97 11.51 -11.08
CA THR A 384 -20.11 12.37 -10.25
C THR A 384 -20.91 13.12 -9.19
N ALA A 385 -20.27 13.55 -8.10
CA ALA A 385 -20.94 14.23 -6.99
C ALA A 385 -20.31 15.60 -6.69
N SER A 386 -21.14 16.64 -6.59
CA SER A 386 -20.73 18.02 -6.36
C SER A 386 -21.48 18.66 -5.19
N MET A 387 -20.84 19.58 -4.47
CA MET A 387 -21.51 20.36 -3.41
C MET A 387 -22.07 21.67 -3.97
N ARG A 388 -23.40 21.80 -3.94
CA ARG A 388 -24.12 23.03 -4.31
C ARG A 388 -24.66 23.69 -3.04
N GLY A 389 -23.84 24.55 -2.43
CA GLY A 389 -24.15 25.14 -1.12
C GLY A 389 -24.16 24.08 -0.02
N SER A 390 -25.30 23.87 0.61
CA SER A 390 -25.49 22.84 1.65
C SER A 390 -25.90 21.46 1.12
N LYS A 391 -26.21 21.34 -0.18
CA LYS A 391 -26.66 20.10 -0.83
C LYS A 391 -25.52 19.39 -1.54
N LEU A 392 -25.55 18.06 -1.51
CA LEU A 392 -24.68 17.17 -2.27
C LEU A 392 -25.50 16.65 -3.45
N ILE A 393 -25.14 17.03 -4.67
CA ILE A 393 -25.82 16.59 -5.89
C ILE A 393 -24.98 15.49 -6.53
N LEU A 394 -25.53 14.28 -6.59
CA LEU A 394 -25.03 13.19 -7.42
C LEU A 394 -25.64 13.33 -8.82
N HIS A 395 -24.80 13.67 -9.78
CA HIS A 395 -25.15 13.71 -11.18
C HIS A 395 -24.94 12.32 -11.81
N LEU A 396 -25.86 11.90 -12.68
CA LEU A 396 -25.80 10.66 -13.45
C LEU A 396 -25.95 10.97 -14.96
N SER A 397 -25.28 10.24 -15.84
CA SER A 397 -25.51 10.35 -17.29
C SER A 397 -26.74 9.55 -17.71
N SER A 398 -27.62 10.12 -18.56
CA SER A 398 -28.76 9.38 -19.13
C SER A 398 -28.30 8.31 -20.13
N SER A 399 -27.25 8.62 -20.90
CA SER A 399 -26.80 7.93 -22.12
C SER A 399 -25.91 6.71 -21.91
N MET A 400 -25.59 6.34 -20.66
CA MET A 400 -24.76 5.20 -20.29
C MET A 400 -25.42 4.44 -19.13
N GLU A 401 -24.97 3.22 -18.81
CA GLU A 401 -25.34 2.55 -17.55
C GLU A 401 -24.73 3.27 -16.33
N VAL A 402 -25.09 2.87 -15.09
CA VAL A 402 -24.50 3.46 -13.87
C VAL A 402 -23.30 2.62 -13.43
N ASP A 403 -22.09 3.17 -13.51
CA ASP A 403 -20.96 2.57 -12.79
C ASP A 403 -21.04 2.89 -11.29
N PHE A 404 -21.23 1.84 -10.49
CA PHE A 404 -21.23 1.94 -9.04
C PHE A 404 -19.84 2.23 -8.44
N PHE A 405 -18.74 2.04 -9.19
CA PHE A 405 -17.41 2.46 -8.78
C PHE A 405 -17.25 3.99 -8.86
N GLU A 406 -17.72 4.65 -9.92
CA GLU A 406 -17.81 6.12 -9.97
C GLU A 406 -18.75 6.71 -8.91
N VAL A 407 -19.93 6.10 -8.69
CA VAL A 407 -20.84 6.51 -7.59
C VAL A 407 -20.16 6.38 -6.22
N ALA A 408 -19.46 5.27 -5.97
CA ALA A 408 -18.71 5.08 -4.72
C ALA A 408 -17.54 6.07 -4.57
N THR A 409 -16.78 6.28 -5.65
CA THR A 409 -15.63 7.19 -5.72
C THR A 409 -16.03 8.64 -5.44
N SER A 410 -17.11 9.09 -6.07
CA SER A 410 -17.58 10.47 -5.95
C SER A 410 -18.24 10.76 -4.59
N LEU A 411 -18.99 9.82 -4.02
CA LEU A 411 -19.62 9.98 -2.71
C LEU A 411 -18.63 9.84 -1.53
N THR A 412 -17.67 8.90 -1.60
CA THR A 412 -16.68 8.71 -0.50
C THR A 412 -15.83 9.96 -0.24
N LYS A 413 -15.55 10.75 -1.28
CA LYS A 413 -14.88 12.07 -1.23
C LYS A 413 -15.54 13.08 -0.26
N TYR A 414 -16.83 12.91 0.05
CA TYR A 414 -17.57 13.76 0.99
C TYR A 414 -17.91 13.06 2.31
N LEU A 415 -18.05 11.74 2.30
CA LEU A 415 -18.33 10.92 3.49
C LEU A 415 -17.10 10.72 4.38
N LEU A 416 -15.90 10.61 3.80
CA LEU A 416 -14.65 10.33 4.49
C LEU A 416 -13.69 11.52 4.48
N THR A 417 -12.71 11.48 5.38
CA THR A 417 -11.60 12.44 5.49
C THR A 417 -10.40 12.03 4.62
N LYS A 418 -10.23 10.72 4.39
CA LYS A 418 -9.27 10.15 3.44
C LYS A 418 -9.94 9.05 2.63
N GLN A 419 -9.89 9.16 1.31
CA GLN A 419 -10.32 8.12 0.38
C GLN A 419 -9.17 7.11 0.18
N ARG A 420 -9.51 5.82 0.09
CA ARG A 420 -8.57 4.73 -0.19
C ARG A 420 -9.30 3.71 -1.08
N LEU A 421 -8.61 3.07 -2.02
CA LEU A 421 -9.23 2.15 -2.99
C LEU A 421 -10.07 1.05 -2.33
N GLN A 422 -9.56 0.44 -1.26
CA GLN A 422 -10.28 -0.55 -0.43
C GLN A 422 -11.68 -0.09 0.04
N GLU A 423 -11.85 1.20 0.37
CA GLU A 423 -13.10 1.76 0.88
C GLU A 423 -14.08 2.03 -0.26
N VAL A 424 -13.55 2.45 -1.41
CA VAL A 424 -14.32 2.64 -2.66
C VAL A 424 -14.84 1.29 -3.15
N LEU A 425 -13.98 0.26 -3.25
CA LEU A 425 -14.36 -1.09 -3.66
C LEU A 425 -15.38 -1.74 -2.70
N LEU A 426 -15.22 -1.52 -1.38
CA LEU A 426 -16.20 -1.95 -0.38
C LEU A 426 -17.56 -1.28 -0.61
N TYR A 427 -17.60 0.04 -0.83
CA TYR A 427 -18.86 0.76 -1.02
C TYR A 427 -19.51 0.46 -2.37
N MET A 428 -18.73 0.32 -3.45
CA MET A 428 -19.16 -0.17 -4.76
C MET A 428 -19.81 -1.55 -4.62
N THR A 429 -19.16 -2.48 -3.92
CA THR A 429 -19.70 -3.82 -3.63
C THR A 429 -21.02 -3.76 -2.86
N LEU A 430 -21.14 -2.84 -1.89
CA LEU A 430 -22.35 -2.64 -1.09
C LEU A 430 -23.50 -2.01 -1.90
N LEU A 431 -23.21 -1.24 -2.95
CA LEU A 431 -24.20 -0.68 -3.87
C LEU A 431 -24.65 -1.72 -4.91
N SER A 432 -23.71 -2.43 -5.55
CA SER A 432 -23.99 -3.39 -6.63
C SER A 432 -24.55 -4.74 -6.15
N THR A 433 -24.13 -5.24 -4.98
CA THR A 433 -24.55 -6.56 -4.48
C THR A 433 -25.92 -6.50 -3.79
N SER A 434 -26.79 -7.49 -3.99
CA SER A 434 -28.08 -7.57 -3.28
C SER A 434 -27.93 -7.79 -1.77
N LEU A 435 -28.83 -7.23 -0.95
CA LEU A 435 -28.82 -7.41 0.51
C LEU A 435 -28.78 -8.89 0.95
N ARG A 436 -29.44 -9.78 0.22
CA ARG A 436 -29.44 -11.23 0.48
C ARG A 436 -28.05 -11.85 0.32
N ASN A 437 -27.29 -11.40 -0.67
CA ASN A 437 -25.93 -11.86 -0.91
C ASN A 437 -24.92 -11.20 0.05
N LEU A 438 -25.11 -9.92 0.39
CA LEU A 438 -24.34 -9.26 1.46
C LEU A 438 -24.51 -9.97 2.81
N LYS A 439 -25.75 -10.30 3.21
CA LYS A 439 -26.04 -11.08 4.41
C LYS A 439 -25.38 -12.47 4.39
N ARG A 440 -25.34 -13.15 3.23
CA ARG A 440 -24.59 -14.42 3.05
C ARG A 440 -23.08 -14.25 3.14
N ARG A 441 -22.54 -13.11 2.71
CA ARG A 441 -21.12 -12.71 2.86
C ARG A 441 -20.78 -12.18 4.28
N GLY A 442 -21.67 -12.33 5.26
CA GLY A 442 -21.41 -11.96 6.66
C GLY A 442 -21.67 -10.50 7.04
N PHE A 443 -22.13 -9.65 6.13
CA PHE A 443 -22.43 -8.24 6.46
C PHE A 443 -23.60 -8.12 7.45
N HIS A 444 -23.49 -7.16 8.36
CA HIS A 444 -24.41 -6.93 9.50
C HIS A 444 -25.80 -6.34 9.13
N VAL A 445 -26.34 -6.69 7.96
CA VAL A 445 -27.57 -6.14 7.36
C VAL A 445 -28.75 -6.10 8.34
N ASP A 446 -29.11 -7.23 8.94
CA ASP A 446 -30.25 -7.32 9.88
C ASP A 446 -30.07 -6.40 11.09
N LYS A 447 -28.85 -6.33 11.64
CA LYS A 447 -28.50 -5.56 12.84
C LYS A 447 -28.64 -4.06 12.59
N ILE A 448 -28.24 -3.61 11.40
CA ILE A 448 -28.27 -2.19 11.02
C ILE A 448 -29.70 -1.76 10.63
N LEU A 449 -30.46 -2.62 9.94
CA LEU A 449 -31.87 -2.37 9.62
C LEU A 449 -32.74 -2.35 10.89
N SER A 450 -32.55 -3.30 11.80
CA SER A 450 -33.28 -3.33 13.09
C SER A 450 -32.89 -2.17 14.00
N GLN A 451 -31.60 -1.79 14.06
CA GLN A 451 -31.16 -0.59 14.77
C GLN A 451 -31.83 0.67 14.23
N ARG A 452 -31.80 0.92 12.90
CA ARG A 452 -32.48 2.09 12.31
C ARG A 452 -34.00 2.09 12.51
N LYS A 453 -34.63 0.90 12.50
CA LYS A 453 -36.07 0.78 12.82
C LYS A 453 -36.35 1.22 14.27
N ALA A 454 -35.60 0.70 15.23
CA ALA A 454 -35.74 1.04 16.65
C ALA A 454 -35.40 2.52 16.92
N GLU A 455 -34.37 3.08 16.28
CA GLU A 455 -34.02 4.51 16.37
C GLU A 455 -35.14 5.41 15.83
N ARG A 456 -35.80 5.02 14.72
CA ARG A 456 -36.97 5.73 14.19
C ARG A 456 -38.16 5.64 15.14
N GLU A 457 -38.50 4.44 15.61
CA GLU A 457 -39.63 4.21 16.52
C GLU A 457 -39.43 4.95 17.86
N ALA A 458 -38.18 5.04 18.36
CA ALA A 458 -37.84 5.84 19.53
C ALA A 458 -37.93 7.37 19.28
N ALA A 459 -37.60 7.84 18.07
CA ALA A 459 -37.76 9.26 17.71
C ALA A 459 -39.24 9.65 17.56
N GLU A 460 -40.05 8.80 16.92
CA GLU A 460 -41.50 8.96 16.80
C GLU A 460 -42.18 8.91 18.18
N ALA A 461 -41.74 8.01 19.08
CA ALA A 461 -42.20 7.94 20.46
C ALA A 461 -41.88 9.22 21.26
N LYS A 462 -40.65 9.76 21.14
CA LYS A 462 -40.26 11.03 21.78
C LYS A 462 -41.11 12.21 21.29
N LEU A 463 -41.29 12.35 19.98
CA LEU A 463 -42.12 13.42 19.42
C LEU A 463 -43.59 13.31 19.90
N ARG A 464 -44.10 12.09 20.08
CA ARG A 464 -45.42 11.83 20.66
C ARG A 464 -45.48 12.18 22.15
N GLU A 465 -44.45 11.86 22.92
CA GLU A 465 -44.33 12.21 24.34
C GLU A 465 -44.21 13.72 24.56
N GLU A 466 -43.42 14.42 23.74
CA GLU A 466 -43.30 15.88 23.74
C GLU A 466 -44.62 16.56 23.39
N ARG A 467 -45.35 16.05 22.39
CA ARG A 467 -46.69 16.52 22.04
C ARG A 467 -47.69 16.32 23.18
N LEU A 468 -47.70 15.13 23.81
CA LEU A 468 -48.60 14.85 24.94
C LEU A 468 -48.32 15.79 26.11
N LYS A 469 -47.05 16.05 26.46
CA LYS A 469 -46.68 17.01 27.51
C LYS A 469 -47.06 18.46 27.18
N ALA A 470 -47.10 18.82 25.90
CA ALA A 470 -47.60 20.13 25.47
C ALA A 470 -49.14 20.22 25.60
N GLU A 471 -49.86 19.16 25.24
CA GLU A 471 -51.31 19.07 25.42
C GLU A 471 -51.73 19.01 26.91
N GLU A 472 -50.94 18.34 27.77
CA GLU A 472 -51.12 18.31 29.23
C GLU A 472 -50.92 19.70 29.86
N ARG A 473 -49.82 20.40 29.55
CA ARG A 473 -49.59 21.76 30.06
C ARG A 473 -50.70 22.73 29.67
N ALA A 474 -51.15 22.68 28.41
CA ALA A 474 -52.26 23.51 27.94
C ALA A 474 -53.60 23.19 28.66
N ALA A 475 -53.78 21.97 29.16
CA ALA A 475 -54.91 21.60 30.00
C ALA A 475 -54.75 22.08 31.46
N GLU A 476 -53.54 22.00 32.03
CA GLU A 476 -53.22 22.53 33.36
C GLU A 476 -53.40 24.06 33.42
N ASP A 477 -52.82 24.80 32.49
CA ASP A 477 -52.95 26.26 32.37
C ASP A 477 -54.44 26.66 32.36
N LYS A 478 -55.23 26.04 31.48
CA LYS A 478 -56.67 26.26 31.36
C LYS A 478 -57.45 25.90 32.63
N ALA A 479 -57.03 24.89 33.38
CA ALA A 479 -57.63 24.52 34.65
C ALA A 479 -57.29 25.51 35.79
N THR A 480 -56.08 26.11 35.78
CA THR A 480 -55.76 27.20 36.73
C THR A 480 -56.57 28.46 36.46
N GLU A 481 -56.72 28.84 35.18
CA GLU A 481 -57.46 30.05 34.79
C GLU A 481 -58.96 29.93 35.08
N ALA A 482 -59.54 28.73 34.92
CA ALA A 482 -60.93 28.45 35.31
C ALA A 482 -61.16 28.66 36.82
N LYS A 483 -60.27 28.17 37.68
CA LYS A 483 -60.32 28.40 39.14
C LYS A 483 -60.15 29.87 39.49
N LEU A 484 -59.26 30.58 38.79
CA LEU A 484 -59.01 31.99 39.04
C LEU A 484 -60.22 32.86 38.66
N ALA A 485 -60.93 32.51 37.58
CA ALA A 485 -62.20 33.13 37.21
C ALA A 485 -63.32 32.86 38.24
N GLU A 486 -63.36 31.67 38.86
CA GLU A 486 -64.28 31.34 39.95
C GLU A 486 -63.97 32.15 41.23
N TRP A 487 -62.70 32.22 41.62
CA TRP A 487 -62.26 33.06 42.76
C TRP A 487 -62.54 34.55 42.53
N ARG A 488 -62.31 35.06 41.32
CA ARG A 488 -62.66 36.42 40.90
C ARG A 488 -64.16 36.69 41.06
N LYS A 489 -65.01 35.75 40.63
CA LYS A 489 -66.46 35.83 40.81
C LYS A 489 -66.84 35.83 42.30
N GLN A 490 -66.14 35.08 43.13
CA GLN A 490 -66.37 35.03 44.58
C GLN A 490 -65.99 36.35 45.26
N VAL A 491 -64.80 36.92 44.99
CA VAL A 491 -64.38 38.22 45.53
C VAL A 491 -65.30 39.36 45.04
N LEU A 492 -65.66 39.38 43.76
CA LEU A 492 -66.59 40.38 43.20
C LEU A 492 -68.04 40.23 43.70
N SER A 493 -68.40 39.12 44.36
CA SER A 493 -69.70 39.02 45.05
C SER A 493 -69.71 39.74 46.40
N VAL A 494 -68.55 39.90 47.03
CA VAL A 494 -68.35 40.68 48.26
C VAL A 494 -68.10 42.16 47.95
N PHE A 495 -67.35 42.45 46.88
CA PHE A 495 -67.05 43.81 46.42
C PHE A 495 -67.59 44.06 44.99
N PRO A 496 -68.91 44.19 44.81
CA PRO A 496 -69.55 44.34 43.50
C PRO A 496 -69.22 45.67 42.78
N ASP A 497 -68.57 46.61 43.48
CA ASP A 497 -68.11 47.88 42.94
C ASP A 497 -66.59 47.94 42.68
N ALA A 498 -65.84 46.87 42.90
CA ALA A 498 -64.40 46.82 42.58
C ALA A 498 -64.11 46.70 41.08
N ASP A 499 -62.92 47.14 40.64
CA ASP A 499 -62.41 46.88 39.29
C ASP A 499 -62.07 45.38 39.11
N PRO A 500 -62.72 44.66 38.17
CA PRO A 500 -62.41 43.25 37.92
C PRO A 500 -60.97 42.96 37.48
N HIS A 501 -60.21 43.92 36.94
CA HIS A 501 -58.80 43.70 36.58
C HIS A 501 -57.88 43.78 37.81
N HIS A 502 -58.20 44.65 38.78
CA HIS A 502 -57.47 44.73 40.04
C HIS A 502 -57.66 43.45 40.87
N VAL A 503 -58.89 42.90 40.88
CA VAL A 503 -59.21 41.63 41.57
C VAL A 503 -58.43 40.45 40.96
N ASP A 504 -58.32 40.36 39.63
CA ASP A 504 -57.46 39.34 38.98
C ASP A 504 -56.00 39.46 39.39
N GLN A 505 -55.48 40.69 39.50
CA GLN A 505 -54.08 40.95 39.88
C GLN A 505 -53.81 40.57 41.33
N ALA A 506 -54.72 40.92 42.25
CA ALA A 506 -54.62 40.59 43.68
C ALA A 506 -54.82 39.08 43.96
N LEU A 507 -55.66 38.39 43.18
CA LEU A 507 -55.77 36.93 43.24
C LEU A 507 -54.50 36.23 42.77
N ARG A 508 -53.82 36.79 41.74
CA ARG A 508 -52.54 36.28 41.21
C ARG A 508 -51.31 36.64 42.06
N SER A 509 -51.39 37.62 42.97
CA SER A 509 -50.28 37.93 43.91
C SER A 509 -50.26 37.04 45.16
N HIS A 510 -51.35 36.31 45.42
CA HIS A 510 -51.44 35.35 46.52
C HIS A 510 -51.04 33.94 46.07
N SER A 511 -50.34 33.21 46.95
CA SER A 511 -49.90 31.81 46.74
C SER A 511 -50.93 30.76 47.14
N ASP A 512 -51.81 31.11 48.08
CA ASP A 512 -52.73 30.22 48.77
C ASP A 512 -53.82 31.06 49.47
N ALA A 513 -54.96 30.44 49.78
CA ALA A 513 -56.15 31.10 50.32
C ALA A 513 -56.60 32.35 49.51
N HIS A 514 -56.44 32.31 48.18
CA HIS A 514 -56.54 33.47 47.28
C HIS A 514 -57.76 34.36 47.54
N VAL A 515 -58.97 33.78 47.63
CA VAL A 515 -60.22 34.52 47.88
C VAL A 515 -60.20 35.22 49.24
N GLU A 516 -59.81 34.50 50.30
CA GLU A 516 -59.84 35.01 51.67
C GLU A 516 -58.81 36.12 51.89
N ARG A 517 -57.57 35.93 51.43
CA ARG A 517 -56.53 36.97 51.55
C ARG A 517 -56.82 38.17 50.65
N THR A 518 -57.23 37.97 49.40
CA THR A 518 -57.66 39.08 48.54
C THR A 518 -58.85 39.84 49.14
N THR A 519 -59.79 39.14 49.80
CA THR A 519 -60.89 39.78 50.53
C THR A 519 -60.38 40.61 51.71
N ASN A 520 -59.46 40.08 52.53
CA ASN A 520 -58.91 40.80 53.67
C ASN A 520 -58.03 42.00 53.26
N ASP A 521 -57.27 41.89 52.16
CA ASP A 521 -56.51 43.00 51.57
C ASP A 521 -57.45 44.09 51.04
N MET A 522 -58.58 43.72 50.40
CA MET A 522 -59.61 44.67 49.94
C MET A 522 -60.47 45.24 51.08
N LEU A 523 -60.51 44.61 52.26
CA LEU A 523 -61.10 45.19 53.47
C LEU A 523 -60.17 46.17 54.18
N SER A 524 -58.86 45.95 54.10
CA SER A 524 -57.85 46.75 54.81
C SER A 524 -57.22 47.86 53.97
N SER A 525 -57.37 47.81 52.64
CA SER A 525 -56.84 48.80 51.70
C SER A 525 -57.92 49.39 50.77
N ASN A 526 -57.67 50.60 50.25
CA ASN A 526 -58.64 51.34 49.47
C ASN A 526 -58.54 50.96 47.98
N TYR A 527 -59.37 50.00 47.54
CA TYR A 527 -59.29 49.42 46.19
C TYR A 527 -59.91 50.31 45.08
N PRO A 528 -59.46 50.21 43.81
CA PRO A 528 -60.06 50.91 42.67
C PRO A 528 -61.50 50.45 42.43
N ARG A 529 -62.44 51.41 42.36
CA ARG A 529 -63.86 51.15 42.11
C ARG A 529 -64.24 51.35 40.65
N ARG A 530 -65.09 50.47 40.13
CA ARG A 530 -65.57 50.41 38.75
C ARG A 530 -66.36 51.68 38.39
N SER A 531 -65.76 52.54 37.56
CA SER A 531 -66.34 53.85 37.25
C SER A 531 -67.68 53.75 36.53
N LYS A 532 -68.69 54.52 36.97
CA LYS A 532 -69.96 54.69 36.23
C LYS A 532 -69.80 55.74 35.12
N LYS A 533 -69.67 55.27 33.87
CA LYS A 533 -70.14 55.98 32.66
C LYS A 533 -71.12 55.03 31.98
N ALA A 534 -72.40 55.36 31.79
CA ALA A 534 -72.97 56.52 31.07
C ALA A 534 -72.71 56.42 29.56
N SER A 535 -73.79 56.31 28.77
CA SER A 535 -73.76 55.93 27.35
C SER A 535 -74.00 57.12 26.42
N SER A 536 -73.15 57.27 25.41
CA SER A 536 -73.35 57.97 24.13
C SER A 536 -72.09 57.70 23.28
N THR A 537 -72.09 57.02 22.12
CA THR A 537 -73.04 56.85 21.01
C THR A 537 -73.11 58.07 20.08
N VAL A 538 -72.43 57.94 18.92
CA VAL A 538 -72.65 58.56 17.58
C VAL A 538 -71.32 58.45 16.79
N SER A 539 -71.23 58.28 15.46
CA SER A 539 -71.92 57.40 14.47
C SER A 539 -71.43 57.76 13.05
N GLN A 540 -70.76 56.85 12.31
CA GLN A 540 -70.52 56.86 10.84
C GLN A 540 -69.95 55.47 10.45
N PHE A 541 -70.45 54.69 9.48
CA PHE A 541 -70.54 54.88 8.00
C PHE A 541 -69.15 54.86 7.31
N THR A 542 -68.84 54.06 6.26
CA THR A 542 -69.62 53.12 5.41
C THR A 542 -68.72 52.07 4.70
N ASN A 543 -69.29 50.89 4.38
CA ASN A 543 -68.96 49.96 3.27
C ASN A 543 -67.57 49.28 3.18
N ASP A 544 -67.40 48.05 2.68
CA ASP A 544 -68.25 47.09 1.90
C ASP A 544 -67.82 45.62 2.29
N SER A 545 -68.34 44.45 1.88
CA SER A 545 -69.30 44.05 0.82
C SER A 545 -69.96 42.64 1.02
N CYS A 546 -70.52 42.10 -0.07
CA CYS A 546 -71.23 40.83 -0.35
C CYS A 546 -70.51 39.47 -0.04
N SER A 547 -71.16 38.28 -0.01
CA SER A 547 -72.59 37.87 0.15
C SER A 547 -72.79 36.32 0.09
N THR A 548 -73.76 35.74 0.87
CA THR A 548 -74.77 34.65 0.58
C THR A 548 -74.48 33.42 -0.36
N LEU A 549 -75.08 32.21 -0.28
CA LEU A 549 -76.03 31.49 0.65
C LEU A 549 -76.18 29.97 0.27
N ASP A 550 -76.44 29.10 1.28
CA ASP A 550 -77.33 27.89 1.35
C ASP A 550 -77.18 26.54 0.53
N SER A 551 -77.80 25.47 1.09
CA SER A 551 -78.45 24.25 0.49
C SER A 551 -77.72 22.87 0.35
N GLY A 552 -78.35 21.74 0.82
CA GLY A 552 -78.38 20.49 0.00
C GLY A 552 -78.17 19.01 0.48
N ALA A 553 -78.67 18.52 1.63
CA ALA A 553 -79.15 17.13 1.96
C ALA A 553 -78.52 15.74 1.51
N GLY A 554 -78.45 14.77 2.46
CA GLY A 554 -78.68 13.29 2.29
C GLY A 554 -77.47 12.30 2.37
N GLY A 555 -77.52 11.09 2.98
CA GLY A 555 -78.47 10.44 3.92
C GLY A 555 -78.23 8.91 4.19
N ALA A 556 -78.64 8.38 5.38
CA ALA A 556 -78.80 6.94 5.80
C ALA A 556 -77.54 6.03 5.97
N SER A 557 -77.47 4.95 6.79
CA SER A 557 -78.35 4.31 7.83
C SER A 557 -77.60 3.26 8.71
N ASN A 558 -78.06 3.03 9.97
CA ASN A 558 -78.05 1.78 10.81
C ASN A 558 -76.74 0.96 11.03
N SER A 559 -76.63 -0.01 11.97
CA SER A 559 -77.19 -0.24 13.33
C SER A 559 -76.40 -1.38 14.02
N ASP A 560 -76.67 -1.69 15.30
CA ASP A 560 -76.31 -2.94 16.01
C ASP A 560 -74.81 -3.25 16.28
N ASN A 561 -74.41 -4.25 17.09
CA ASN A 561 -74.87 -4.81 18.38
C ASN A 561 -73.87 -5.91 18.82
N GLY A 562 -73.75 -6.19 20.12
CA GLY A 562 -73.19 -7.44 20.66
C GLY A 562 -71.65 -7.55 20.66
N GLY A 563 -71.03 -8.25 21.61
CA GLY A 563 -71.57 -9.29 22.47
C GLY A 563 -70.96 -10.65 22.08
N SER A 564 -69.66 -10.85 22.29
CA SER A 564 -69.11 -11.47 23.51
C SER A 564 -69.40 -12.97 23.66
N GLY A 565 -68.37 -13.80 23.47
CA GLY A 565 -68.40 -15.21 23.88
C GLY A 565 -67.11 -15.97 23.54
N PHE A 566 -66.68 -16.96 24.32
CA PHE A 566 -67.04 -17.26 25.72
C PHE A 566 -65.91 -18.05 26.40
N PHE A 567 -65.96 -18.21 27.72
CA PHE A 567 -64.90 -18.85 28.52
C PHE A 567 -64.72 -20.35 28.26
N SER A 568 -63.46 -20.80 28.11
CA SER A 568 -62.93 -22.02 28.74
C SER A 568 -61.38 -21.99 28.73
N GLY A 569 -60.66 -22.22 29.84
CA GLY A 569 -61.15 -22.49 31.18
C GLY A 569 -60.10 -22.35 32.31
N PHE A 570 -60.63 -22.10 33.51
CA PHE A 570 -60.04 -22.38 34.83
C PHE A 570 -59.62 -23.88 34.96
N ARG A 571 -58.78 -24.36 35.91
CA ARG A 571 -58.34 -23.79 37.21
C ARG A 571 -57.11 -24.50 37.83
N ASN A 572 -56.34 -23.74 38.63
CA ASN A 572 -55.67 -24.08 39.91
C ASN A 572 -55.09 -25.48 40.22
N ARG A 573 -53.85 -25.47 40.74
CA ARG A 573 -53.65 -25.45 42.21
C ARG A 573 -52.59 -24.39 42.61
N PHE A 574 -52.54 -24.04 43.89
CA PHE A 574 -51.86 -22.86 44.46
C PHE A 574 -50.86 -23.28 45.58
N LEU A 575 -50.18 -22.29 46.17
CA LEU A 575 -49.04 -22.33 47.11
C LEU A 575 -47.67 -22.36 46.38
N GLN A 576 -46.60 -21.74 46.88
CA GLN A 576 -46.36 -21.26 48.27
C GLN A 576 -45.74 -19.85 48.33
N ALA A 577 -45.60 -19.29 49.55
CA ALA A 577 -44.93 -18.01 49.84
C ALA A 577 -43.42 -18.04 49.52
N GLY A 578 -42.68 -16.93 49.41
CA GLY A 578 -43.04 -15.52 49.63
C GLY A 578 -42.19 -14.85 50.71
N ALA A 579 -41.18 -14.06 50.33
CA ALA A 579 -40.36 -13.23 51.23
C ALA A 579 -39.70 -12.04 50.49
N LYS A 580 -40.06 -10.80 50.85
CA LYS A 580 -39.34 -9.55 50.49
C LYS A 580 -39.68 -8.42 51.48
N GLN A 581 -38.66 -7.88 52.15
CA GLN A 581 -38.62 -6.53 52.77
C GLN A 581 -37.19 -5.99 52.57
N ARG A 582 -36.94 -4.71 52.20
CA ARG A 582 -37.20 -3.42 52.89
C ARG A 582 -36.34 -3.27 54.18
N SER A 583 -35.70 -2.13 54.48
CA SER A 583 -35.54 -0.86 53.73
C SER A 583 -34.57 0.13 54.42
N SER A 584 -33.92 1.00 53.62
CA SER A 584 -33.62 2.45 53.87
C SER A 584 -32.77 2.96 55.07
N LEU A 585 -32.08 4.10 54.80
CA LEU A 585 -31.53 5.15 55.71
C LEU A 585 -30.14 4.97 56.37
N ALA A 586 -29.31 6.03 56.18
CA ALA A 586 -28.26 6.62 57.06
C ALA A 586 -27.11 5.71 57.59
N ASP A 587 -25.92 6.20 57.99
CA ASP A 587 -25.24 7.52 57.88
C ASP A 587 -23.71 7.25 57.68
N GLY A 588 -22.87 8.24 57.33
CA GLY A 588 -21.44 7.96 57.03
C GLY A 588 -20.53 9.11 56.59
N THR A 589 -20.60 10.25 57.26
CA THR A 589 -19.64 11.39 57.32
C THR A 589 -18.25 11.30 56.62
N SER A 590 -17.86 12.42 55.97
CA SER A 590 -16.46 12.93 55.71
C SER A 590 -15.52 12.11 54.78
N SER A 591 -14.62 12.71 53.99
CA SER A 591 -14.34 14.14 53.66
C SER A 591 -13.42 14.27 52.42
N ILE A 592 -13.60 15.34 51.62
CA ILE A 592 -12.59 16.33 51.12
C ILE A 592 -11.13 15.83 50.86
N GLU A 593 -10.46 16.10 49.72
CA GLU A 593 -10.57 17.25 48.79
C GLU A 593 -10.12 17.00 47.32
N ARG A 594 -10.04 18.08 46.52
CA ARG A 594 -9.65 18.24 45.10
C ARG A 594 -9.02 19.65 44.95
N PRO A 595 -8.50 20.11 43.80
CA PRO A 595 -7.88 19.47 42.62
C PRO A 595 -6.49 20.12 42.32
N GLY A 596 -5.96 20.07 41.07
CA GLY A 596 -4.92 21.04 40.66
C GLY A 596 -4.06 20.69 39.43
N SER A 597 -4.37 21.29 38.28
CA SER A 597 -3.61 21.22 37.01
C SER A 597 -2.33 22.08 36.98
N GLY A 598 -1.29 21.67 36.24
CA GLY A 598 -0.22 22.58 35.81
C GLY A 598 0.99 21.94 35.08
N TRP A 599 1.33 22.49 33.90
CA TRP A 599 2.66 22.46 33.26
C TRP A 599 3.13 23.93 33.18
N PRO A 600 4.43 24.30 33.35
CA PRO A 600 5.36 24.20 32.20
C PRO A 600 6.89 24.07 32.50
N ALA A 601 7.64 23.78 31.43
CA ALA A 601 8.96 24.31 31.01
C ALA A 601 10.22 24.39 31.94
N GLU A 602 11.28 23.72 31.43
CA GLU A 602 12.65 24.27 31.19
C GLU A 602 13.70 24.36 32.33
N ALA A 603 14.97 24.59 31.92
CA ALA A 603 16.19 24.96 32.67
C ALA A 603 17.09 23.86 33.31
N SER A 604 18.02 23.40 32.46
CA SER A 604 19.38 22.86 32.67
C SER A 604 20.18 23.23 33.95
N ARG A 605 21.07 22.32 34.43
CA ARG A 605 22.57 22.43 34.37
C ARG A 605 23.37 21.50 35.34
N TYR A 606 24.52 20.99 34.84
CA TYR A 606 25.71 20.42 35.53
C TYR A 606 25.53 19.28 36.57
N GLY A 607 26.47 18.34 36.70
CA GLY A 607 27.72 18.09 35.94
C GLY A 607 28.55 16.93 36.52
N GLN A 608 29.69 16.61 35.87
CA GLN A 608 30.89 15.85 36.36
C GLN A 608 30.64 14.56 37.20
N GLY A 609 31.06 13.35 36.80
CA GLY A 609 32.42 12.91 36.43
C GLY A 609 33.08 12.17 37.63
N ALA A 610 34.03 11.23 37.52
CA ALA A 610 34.67 10.51 36.40
C ALA A 610 35.48 9.29 36.99
N ILE A 611 36.26 8.56 36.17
CA ILE A 611 37.27 7.51 36.54
C ILE A 611 36.76 6.28 37.36
N ALA A 612 37.37 5.08 37.41
CA ALA A 612 38.50 4.39 36.76
C ALA A 612 38.10 2.89 36.61
N ALA A 613 38.46 2.05 35.62
CA ALA A 613 39.73 1.68 34.95
C ALA A 613 40.51 0.51 35.63
N ALA A 614 40.94 -0.46 34.80
CA ALA A 614 41.69 -1.71 35.09
C ALA A 614 40.96 -2.85 35.85
N GLY A 615 41.21 -4.15 35.58
CA GLY A 615 41.99 -4.75 34.47
C GLY A 615 42.42 -6.21 34.72
N ARG A 616 42.98 -6.87 33.68
CA ARG A 616 43.60 -8.24 33.64
C ARG A 616 42.59 -9.41 33.81
N SER A 617 42.48 -10.39 32.90
CA SER A 617 43.43 -11.31 32.21
C SER A 617 43.65 -12.62 32.97
N ASP A 618 43.52 -13.76 32.28
CA ASP A 618 44.63 -14.68 31.97
C ASP A 618 44.14 -15.80 31.02
N GLU A 619 45.07 -16.59 30.46
CA GLU A 619 44.83 -17.66 29.47
C GLU A 619 44.95 -19.05 30.10
N ASP A 620 44.30 -20.07 29.54
CA ASP A 620 44.95 -21.40 29.39
C ASP A 620 44.38 -22.23 28.21
N ARG A 621 45.07 -23.31 27.88
CA ARG A 621 44.85 -24.24 26.74
C ARG A 621 44.44 -25.62 27.24
N SER A 622 43.70 -26.39 26.43
CA SER A 622 44.17 -27.70 25.91
C SER A 622 43.09 -28.54 25.20
N LEU A 623 43.49 -29.04 24.03
CA LEU A 623 43.11 -30.25 23.29
C LEU A 623 42.47 -31.42 24.10
N GLY A 624 41.55 -32.17 23.47
CA GLY A 624 41.45 -33.63 23.73
C GLY A 624 40.13 -34.40 23.48
N ALA A 625 40.04 -35.11 22.35
CA ALA A 625 39.39 -36.43 22.15
C ALA A 625 37.89 -36.72 22.46
N LEU A 626 37.13 -36.98 21.38
CA LEU A 626 36.29 -38.19 21.11
C LEU A 626 35.48 -38.88 22.23
N ALA A 627 34.14 -38.81 22.14
CA ALA A 627 33.23 -39.98 22.22
C ALA A 627 31.78 -39.62 21.81
N SER A 628 30.97 -40.62 21.45
CA SER A 628 29.59 -40.48 20.98
C SER A 628 28.53 -40.75 22.05
N SER A 629 27.44 -39.97 22.07
CA SER A 629 26.12 -40.46 22.49
C SER A 629 25.00 -39.60 21.89
N SER A 630 23.81 -40.19 21.71
CA SER A 630 22.64 -39.55 21.09
C SER A 630 21.52 -39.34 22.09
N ALA A 631 21.15 -38.09 22.36
CA ALA A 631 19.92 -37.71 23.04
C ALA A 631 19.37 -36.43 22.40
N GLY A 632 18.05 -36.32 22.28
CA GLY A 632 17.40 -35.22 21.55
C GLY A 632 17.31 -33.92 22.36
N MET A 633 17.37 -32.79 21.66
CA MET A 633 16.93 -31.49 22.16
C MET A 633 16.18 -30.76 21.04
N THR A 634 15.14 -30.01 21.39
CA THR A 634 14.35 -29.22 20.44
C THR A 634 15.14 -28.01 19.92
N PRO A 635 15.00 -27.61 18.63
CA PRO A 635 15.53 -26.35 18.16
C PRO A 635 14.78 -25.19 18.84
N ALA A 636 15.48 -24.42 19.67
CA ALA A 636 14.97 -23.14 20.15
C ALA A 636 14.88 -22.14 18.98
N ALA A 637 13.90 -21.23 19.03
CA ALA A 637 13.70 -20.23 17.98
C ALA A 637 14.95 -19.33 17.83
N THR A 638 15.61 -19.41 16.68
CA THR A 638 16.75 -18.55 16.34
C THR A 638 16.22 -17.15 16.00
N ALA A 639 16.85 -16.10 16.53
CA ALA A 639 16.52 -14.73 16.17
C ALA A 639 16.85 -14.45 14.68
N PRO A 640 16.07 -13.61 13.97
CA PRO A 640 16.28 -13.36 12.55
C PRO A 640 17.61 -12.63 12.28
N THR A 641 18.46 -13.23 11.45
CA THR A 641 19.70 -12.61 10.95
C THR A 641 19.42 -11.85 9.66
N ASN A 642 19.88 -10.60 9.57
CA ASN A 642 19.74 -9.74 8.38
C ASN A 642 20.76 -10.08 7.28
N GLU A 643 20.89 -11.36 6.93
CA GLU A 643 21.78 -11.83 5.85
C GLU A 643 20.96 -12.25 4.64
N VAL A 644 21.34 -11.75 3.46
CA VAL A 644 20.65 -12.08 2.20
C VAL A 644 21.01 -13.51 1.79
N THR A 645 20.01 -14.38 1.67
CA THR A 645 20.17 -15.77 1.21
C THR A 645 20.98 -15.81 -0.10
N PRO A 646 22.16 -16.44 -0.13
CA PRO A 646 23.01 -16.43 -1.32
C PRO A 646 22.32 -17.05 -2.54
N LEU A 647 22.51 -16.46 -3.71
CA LEU A 647 21.91 -16.91 -4.98
C LEU A 647 22.17 -18.39 -5.30
N SER A 648 23.30 -18.94 -4.85
CA SER A 648 23.61 -20.38 -4.91
C SER A 648 22.69 -21.23 -4.03
N SER A 649 22.37 -20.78 -2.81
CA SER A 649 21.39 -21.41 -1.92
C SER A 649 19.98 -21.35 -2.50
N ILE A 650 19.59 -20.21 -3.09
CA ILE A 650 18.31 -20.07 -3.81
C ILE A 650 18.23 -21.09 -4.95
N HIS A 651 19.25 -21.14 -5.81
CA HIS A 651 19.31 -22.07 -6.94
C HIS A 651 19.24 -23.54 -6.48
N ASN A 652 19.96 -23.89 -5.41
CA ASN A 652 19.96 -25.24 -4.84
C ASN A 652 18.60 -25.62 -4.25
N ASN A 653 17.90 -24.71 -3.56
CA ASN A 653 16.57 -24.98 -3.04
C ASN A 653 15.52 -25.14 -4.16
N VAL A 654 15.59 -24.33 -5.22
CA VAL A 654 14.73 -24.50 -6.42
C VAL A 654 14.99 -25.85 -7.11
N LEU A 655 16.26 -26.27 -7.26
CA LEU A 655 16.57 -27.61 -7.77
C LEU A 655 16.11 -28.73 -6.83
N LYS A 656 16.10 -28.50 -5.52
CA LYS A 656 15.58 -29.45 -4.52
C LYS A 656 14.06 -29.58 -4.62
N ALA A 657 13.32 -28.49 -4.84
CA ALA A 657 11.89 -28.48 -5.08
C ALA A 657 11.52 -29.31 -6.32
N ILE A 658 12.24 -29.13 -7.43
CA ILE A 658 12.03 -29.87 -8.68
C ILE A 658 12.37 -31.37 -8.51
N ARG A 659 13.43 -31.72 -7.77
CA ARG A 659 13.80 -33.12 -7.42
C ARG A 659 12.88 -33.77 -6.36
N ALA A 660 11.97 -33.00 -5.77
CA ALA A 660 10.93 -33.51 -4.90
C ALA A 660 9.63 -33.85 -5.67
N SER A 661 9.43 -33.30 -6.88
CA SER A 661 8.37 -33.75 -7.78
C SER A 661 8.56 -35.21 -8.19
N ARG A 662 7.56 -36.06 -7.94
CA ARG A 662 7.65 -37.52 -8.00
C ARG A 662 6.33 -38.16 -8.44
N PRO A 663 6.36 -39.34 -9.07
CA PRO A 663 5.14 -40.07 -9.45
C PRO A 663 4.33 -40.54 -8.23
N ASP A 664 3.00 -40.47 -8.31
CA ASP A 664 2.12 -41.18 -7.38
C ASP A 664 1.78 -42.58 -7.91
N ALA A 665 1.81 -43.56 -7.00
CA ALA A 665 1.41 -44.94 -7.24
C ALA A 665 -0.08 -45.18 -6.96
N SER A 666 -0.80 -44.23 -6.36
CA SER A 666 -2.22 -44.37 -6.04
C SER A 666 -3.11 -44.49 -7.29
N SER A 667 -4.15 -45.32 -7.18
CA SER A 667 -5.23 -45.48 -8.17
C SER A 667 -6.53 -44.79 -7.76
N THR A 668 -6.59 -44.32 -6.51
CA THR A 668 -7.70 -43.58 -5.90
C THR A 668 -7.12 -42.56 -4.95
N ILE A 669 -7.50 -41.30 -5.12
CA ILE A 669 -7.11 -40.18 -4.27
C ILE A 669 -8.30 -39.90 -3.35
N LYS A 670 -8.01 -39.73 -2.06
CA LYS A 670 -8.97 -39.26 -1.05
C LYS A 670 -8.41 -38.05 -0.31
N SER A 671 -9.31 -37.16 0.08
CA SER A 671 -8.98 -36.00 0.91
C SER A 671 -8.88 -36.39 2.39
N GLU A 672 -7.75 -36.08 3.03
CA GLU A 672 -7.61 -36.18 4.49
C GLU A 672 -7.80 -34.78 5.09
N ALA A 673 -8.98 -34.53 5.67
CA ALA A 673 -9.37 -33.23 6.21
C ALA A 673 -8.62 -32.88 7.51
N ARG A 674 -7.33 -32.52 7.40
CA ARG A 674 -6.46 -32.17 8.54
C ARG A 674 -6.75 -30.76 9.09
N GLN A 675 -7.88 -30.62 9.78
CA GLN A 675 -8.26 -29.35 10.44
C GLN A 675 -7.25 -28.94 11.51
N THR A 676 -6.32 -28.05 11.16
CA THR A 676 -5.48 -27.31 12.11
C THR A 676 -6.05 -25.90 12.28
N GLN A 677 -6.57 -25.58 13.46
CA GLN A 677 -7.17 -24.27 13.73
C GLN A 677 -6.09 -23.19 13.88
N ILE A 678 -5.77 -22.48 12.79
CA ILE A 678 -4.99 -21.24 12.81
C ILE A 678 -5.82 -20.15 12.12
N LYS A 679 -6.04 -19.02 12.81
CA LYS A 679 -7.07 -18.03 12.46
C LYS A 679 -6.70 -17.04 11.35
N GLU A 680 -5.49 -17.12 10.80
CA GLU A 680 -4.91 -16.03 10.00
C GLU A 680 -4.64 -16.41 8.53
N ALA A 681 -4.83 -17.67 8.14
CA ALA A 681 -4.59 -18.17 6.77
C ALA A 681 -5.84 -18.22 5.86
N ALA A 682 -7.00 -17.72 6.33
CA ALA A 682 -8.32 -17.99 5.74
C ALA A 682 -8.61 -17.36 4.35
N ASN A 683 -7.61 -16.76 3.69
CA ASN A 683 -7.74 -16.05 2.41
C ASN A 683 -6.95 -16.69 1.25
N SER A 684 -6.20 -17.77 1.45
CA SER A 684 -5.65 -18.51 0.31
C SER A 684 -6.75 -19.34 -0.37
N TYR A 685 -6.64 -19.54 -1.68
CA TYR A 685 -7.66 -20.23 -2.47
C TYR A 685 -7.60 -21.76 -2.32
N CYS A 686 -6.51 -22.30 -1.76
CA CYS A 686 -6.22 -23.73 -1.68
C CYS A 686 -6.09 -24.29 -0.24
N ASP A 687 -6.04 -23.47 0.83
CA ASP A 687 -6.06 -23.99 2.22
C ASP A 687 -7.42 -24.60 2.63
N GLN A 688 -8.47 -24.43 1.81
CA GLN A 688 -9.66 -25.27 1.89
C GLN A 688 -9.34 -26.63 1.26
N GLY A 689 -8.84 -27.55 2.11
CA GLY A 689 -8.40 -28.89 1.71
C GLY A 689 -9.38 -29.57 0.77
N VAL A 690 -8.96 -29.75 -0.49
CA VAL A 690 -9.84 -30.00 -1.63
C VAL A 690 -10.55 -31.35 -1.49
N GLU A 691 -11.88 -31.32 -1.30
CA GLU A 691 -12.75 -32.50 -1.22
C GLU A 691 -12.99 -33.21 -2.58
N THR A 692 -11.94 -33.33 -3.41
CA THR A 692 -11.99 -34.17 -4.62
C THR A 692 -11.50 -35.57 -4.28
N ASP A 693 -12.44 -36.45 -3.89
CA ASP A 693 -12.26 -37.89 -4.14
C ASP A 693 -12.11 -38.06 -5.67
N LEU A 694 -11.05 -38.73 -6.11
CA LEU A 694 -10.74 -38.94 -7.52
C LEU A 694 -10.33 -40.39 -7.78
N LYS A 695 -10.76 -40.94 -8.92
CA LYS A 695 -10.45 -42.30 -9.35
C LYS A 695 -9.68 -42.27 -10.68
N LEU A 696 -8.66 -43.13 -10.82
CA LEU A 696 -7.97 -43.33 -12.09
C LEU A 696 -8.97 -43.82 -13.15
N ALA A 697 -9.09 -43.07 -14.25
CA ALA A 697 -9.99 -43.38 -15.37
C ALA A 697 -9.25 -44.04 -16.54
N GLY A 698 -7.99 -43.68 -16.77
CA GLY A 698 -7.16 -44.23 -17.84
C GLY A 698 -5.84 -43.47 -18.01
N GLU A 699 -5.21 -43.67 -19.16
CA GLU A 699 -3.99 -42.96 -19.56
C GLU A 699 -4.17 -42.44 -20.98
N VAL A 700 -3.84 -41.16 -21.22
CA VAL A 700 -3.93 -40.51 -22.53
C VAL A 700 -2.58 -39.89 -22.86
N ALA A 701 -2.08 -40.14 -24.07
CA ALA A 701 -0.78 -39.66 -24.54
C ALA A 701 0.41 -39.87 -23.57
N GLY A 702 0.38 -40.90 -22.72
CA GLY A 702 1.42 -41.19 -21.72
C GLY A 702 1.28 -40.46 -20.37
N MET A 703 0.11 -39.88 -20.08
CA MET A 703 -0.21 -39.23 -18.80
C MET A 703 -1.51 -39.78 -18.22
N LYS A 704 -1.51 -40.13 -16.93
CA LYS A 704 -2.71 -40.67 -16.26
C LYS A 704 -3.79 -39.58 -16.13
N VAL A 705 -5.04 -39.98 -16.34
CA VAL A 705 -6.23 -39.14 -16.20
C VAL A 705 -7.09 -39.65 -15.04
N PHE A 706 -7.35 -38.78 -14.07
CA PHE A 706 -8.21 -39.04 -12.91
C PHE A 706 -9.55 -38.30 -13.05
N LEU A 707 -10.65 -38.90 -12.62
CA LEU A 707 -11.98 -38.29 -12.69
C LEU A 707 -12.69 -38.37 -11.33
N HIS A 708 -13.57 -37.40 -11.05
CA HIS A 708 -14.50 -37.47 -9.94
C HIS A 708 -15.41 -38.72 -10.06
N PRO A 709 -15.67 -39.50 -8.99
CA PRO A 709 -16.42 -40.76 -9.03
C PRO A 709 -17.84 -40.73 -9.64
N SER A 710 -18.44 -39.55 -9.81
CA SER A 710 -19.74 -39.41 -10.50
C SER A 710 -19.66 -39.32 -12.03
N LEU A 711 -18.46 -39.32 -12.61
CA LEU A 711 -18.23 -39.25 -14.05
C LEU A 711 -17.93 -40.64 -14.61
N ASP A 712 -18.58 -41.01 -15.71
CA ASP A 712 -18.23 -42.24 -16.43
C ASP A 712 -16.89 -42.09 -17.16
N ALA A 713 -15.96 -42.99 -16.87
CA ALA A 713 -14.61 -42.98 -17.43
C ALA A 713 -14.58 -43.24 -18.94
N ALA A 714 -15.41 -44.16 -19.44
CA ALA A 714 -15.43 -44.51 -20.86
C ALA A 714 -15.95 -43.32 -21.69
N SER A 715 -17.11 -42.78 -21.30
CA SER A 715 -17.73 -41.64 -21.98
C SER A 715 -16.88 -40.38 -21.90
N MET A 716 -16.30 -40.05 -20.73
CA MET A 716 -15.45 -38.86 -20.60
C MET A 716 -14.19 -38.96 -21.44
N LEU A 717 -13.49 -40.10 -21.44
CA LEU A 717 -12.26 -40.27 -22.23
C LEU A 717 -12.57 -40.33 -23.73
N GLN A 718 -13.65 -40.99 -24.15
CA GLN A 718 -14.04 -41.10 -25.56
C GLN A 718 -14.49 -39.75 -26.14
N ALA A 719 -15.36 -39.01 -25.43
CA ALA A 719 -15.88 -37.73 -25.90
C ALA A 719 -14.80 -36.63 -25.95
N ASN A 720 -13.79 -36.70 -25.08
CA ASN A 720 -12.77 -35.66 -24.92
C ASN A 720 -11.38 -36.06 -25.43
N ALA A 721 -11.22 -37.22 -26.07
CA ALA A 721 -9.92 -37.78 -26.45
C ALA A 721 -8.99 -36.77 -27.15
N ALA A 722 -9.50 -36.07 -28.17
CA ALA A 722 -8.74 -35.07 -28.93
C ALA A 722 -8.39 -33.81 -28.11
N ALA A 723 -9.20 -33.44 -27.12
CA ALA A 723 -8.92 -32.30 -26.24
C ALA A 723 -7.89 -32.65 -25.17
N LEU A 724 -7.99 -33.86 -24.58
CA LEU A 724 -6.97 -34.40 -23.68
C LEU A 724 -5.63 -34.57 -24.41
N GLU A 725 -5.62 -35.08 -25.64
CA GLU A 725 -4.40 -35.22 -26.43
C GLU A 725 -3.77 -33.87 -26.79
N ARG A 726 -4.57 -32.87 -27.22
CA ARG A 726 -4.10 -31.49 -27.43
C ARG A 726 -3.45 -30.94 -26.17
N LEU A 727 -4.15 -30.97 -25.04
CA LEU A 727 -3.67 -30.48 -23.75
C LEU A 727 -2.34 -31.10 -23.35
N ILE A 728 -2.28 -32.43 -23.35
CA ILE A 728 -1.12 -33.18 -22.85
C ILE A 728 0.10 -32.97 -23.76
N ASN A 729 -0.09 -32.99 -25.09
CA ASN A 729 1.02 -32.87 -26.05
C ASN A 729 1.45 -31.42 -26.35
N ARG A 730 0.53 -30.45 -26.36
CA ARG A 730 0.84 -29.04 -26.70
C ARG A 730 1.14 -28.16 -25.49
N ILE A 731 0.61 -28.48 -24.30
CA ILE A 731 0.69 -27.61 -23.12
C ILE A 731 1.42 -28.30 -21.96
N TYR A 732 0.90 -29.41 -21.43
CA TYR A 732 1.42 -29.99 -20.18
C TYR A 732 2.84 -30.59 -20.35
N LYS A 733 3.11 -31.34 -21.44
CA LYS A 733 4.46 -31.87 -21.70
C LYS A 733 5.50 -30.76 -21.91
N PRO A 734 5.26 -29.72 -22.73
CA PRO A 734 6.18 -28.58 -22.81
C PRO A 734 6.45 -27.88 -21.48
N VAL A 735 5.42 -27.57 -20.69
CA VAL A 735 5.60 -26.93 -19.37
C VAL A 735 6.39 -27.84 -18.42
N GLY A 736 6.09 -29.14 -18.36
CA GLY A 736 6.87 -30.10 -17.59
C GLY A 736 8.33 -30.19 -18.03
N SER A 737 8.58 -30.11 -19.34
CA SER A 737 9.92 -30.10 -19.93
C SER A 737 10.69 -28.80 -19.62
N ILE A 738 10.01 -27.64 -19.57
CA ILE A 738 10.62 -26.36 -19.21
C ILE A 738 11.17 -26.40 -17.78
N PHE A 739 10.40 -26.94 -16.82
CA PHE A 739 10.86 -27.11 -15.44
C PHE A 739 11.81 -28.31 -15.23
N GLY A 740 11.93 -29.21 -16.21
CA GLY A 740 12.73 -30.44 -16.10
C GLY A 740 12.11 -31.49 -15.17
N LEU A 741 10.79 -31.56 -15.11
CA LEU A 741 10.05 -32.56 -14.31
C LEU A 741 10.14 -33.96 -14.93
N ASP A 742 10.03 -35.00 -14.11
CA ASP A 742 9.71 -36.35 -14.58
C ASP A 742 8.29 -36.32 -15.17
N PRO A 743 8.05 -36.69 -16.45
CA PRO A 743 6.72 -36.68 -17.05
C PRO A 743 5.68 -37.52 -16.28
N ARG A 744 6.14 -38.50 -15.49
CA ARG A 744 5.30 -39.37 -14.66
C ARG A 744 4.92 -38.73 -13.32
N SER A 745 5.42 -37.54 -13.00
CA SER A 745 5.03 -36.73 -11.82
C SER A 745 3.88 -35.75 -12.09
N MET A 746 3.47 -35.61 -13.36
CA MET A 746 2.33 -34.78 -13.77
C MET A 746 1.12 -35.63 -14.14
N TYR A 747 -0.07 -35.17 -13.77
CA TYR A 747 -1.33 -35.87 -13.97
C TYR A 747 -2.45 -34.91 -14.38
N VAL A 748 -3.41 -35.44 -15.15
CA VAL A 748 -4.66 -34.74 -15.46
C VAL A 748 -5.72 -35.16 -14.44
N PHE A 749 -6.50 -34.21 -13.92
CA PHE A 749 -7.75 -34.54 -13.23
C PHE A 749 -8.95 -33.79 -13.81
N CYS A 750 -10.17 -34.29 -13.58
CA CYS A 750 -11.40 -33.55 -13.83
C CYS A 750 -12.37 -33.74 -12.67
N ASP A 751 -12.72 -32.64 -12.01
CA ASP A 751 -13.82 -32.56 -11.06
C ASP A 751 -15.14 -32.16 -11.76
N THR A 752 -16.25 -32.22 -11.03
CA THR A 752 -17.56 -31.73 -11.50
C THR A 752 -17.86 -30.31 -11.03
N ALA A 753 -17.38 -29.94 -9.85
CA ALA A 753 -17.43 -28.59 -9.29
C ALA A 753 -16.33 -28.43 -8.23
N GLY A 754 -15.71 -27.25 -8.18
CA GLY A 754 -14.64 -26.94 -7.23
C GLY A 754 -13.81 -25.72 -7.65
N PRO A 755 -13.09 -25.07 -6.72
CA PRO A 755 -12.18 -23.97 -7.03
C PRO A 755 -10.85 -24.44 -7.63
N ALA A 756 -10.43 -25.69 -7.39
CA ALA A 756 -9.08 -26.18 -7.67
C ALA A 756 -8.76 -26.25 -9.18
N ILE A 757 -7.83 -25.39 -9.62
CA ILE A 757 -7.26 -25.38 -10.97
C ILE A 757 -6.09 -26.38 -11.06
N ALA A 758 -5.34 -26.51 -9.96
CA ALA A 758 -4.25 -27.46 -9.77
C ALA A 758 -4.20 -27.93 -8.30
N PHE A 759 -3.42 -28.99 -8.00
CA PHE A 759 -2.96 -29.31 -6.64
C PHE A 759 -1.73 -30.25 -6.66
N ASN A 760 -0.90 -30.17 -5.61
CA ASN A 760 0.20 -31.08 -5.33
C ASN A 760 -0.18 -32.11 -4.25
N ARG A 761 0.11 -33.39 -4.51
CA ARG A 761 0.05 -34.47 -3.52
C ARG A 761 1.40 -35.18 -3.41
N GLY A 762 2.23 -34.73 -2.48
CA GLY A 762 3.49 -35.41 -2.11
C GLY A 762 4.55 -35.45 -3.21
N GLY A 763 4.56 -34.47 -4.11
CA GLY A 763 5.43 -34.41 -5.28
C GLY A 763 4.71 -34.71 -6.60
N ALA A 764 3.49 -35.24 -6.56
CA ALA A 764 2.67 -35.45 -7.76
C ALA A 764 1.81 -34.20 -8.03
N ILE A 765 1.92 -33.64 -9.24
CA ILE A 765 1.24 -32.41 -9.67
C ILE A 765 0.03 -32.79 -10.50
N TYR A 766 -1.16 -32.35 -10.08
CA TYR A 766 -2.44 -32.59 -10.74
C TYR A 766 -2.98 -31.29 -11.32
N LEU A 767 -3.34 -31.30 -12.60
CA LEU A 767 -3.82 -30.13 -13.33
C LEU A 767 -5.23 -30.37 -13.91
N ASN A 768 -6.14 -29.39 -13.75
CA ASN A 768 -7.57 -29.61 -13.99
C ASN A 768 -8.00 -29.41 -15.45
N PHE A 769 -8.48 -30.50 -16.06
CA PHE A 769 -9.01 -30.55 -17.41
C PHE A 769 -10.26 -29.67 -17.62
N ARG A 770 -11.13 -29.53 -16.60
CA ARG A 770 -12.35 -28.71 -16.69
C ARG A 770 -12.03 -27.25 -16.98
N TYR A 771 -10.97 -26.72 -16.35
CA TYR A 771 -10.54 -25.34 -16.57
C TYR A 771 -9.86 -25.17 -17.94
N TYR A 772 -9.04 -26.13 -18.38
CA TYR A 772 -8.50 -26.12 -19.74
C TYR A 772 -9.61 -26.12 -20.81
N LEU A 773 -10.64 -26.94 -20.67
CA LEU A 773 -11.77 -26.97 -21.61
C LEU A 773 -12.54 -25.64 -21.64
N ALA A 774 -12.68 -24.98 -20.49
CA ALA A 774 -13.45 -23.73 -20.37
C ALA A 774 -12.69 -22.49 -20.86
N TRP A 775 -11.37 -22.46 -20.73
CA TRP A 775 -10.56 -21.26 -20.98
C TRP A 775 -9.62 -21.37 -22.19
N HIS A 776 -9.07 -22.56 -22.46
CA HIS A 776 -7.86 -22.70 -23.27
C HIS A 776 -8.01 -23.56 -24.52
N ASP A 777 -8.89 -24.57 -24.54
CA ASP A 777 -8.94 -25.53 -25.66
C ASP A 777 -9.26 -24.88 -27.01
N GLU A 778 -10.09 -23.83 -27.03
CA GLU A 778 -10.45 -23.12 -28.25
C GLU A 778 -9.29 -22.25 -28.80
N LEU A 779 -8.44 -21.72 -27.93
CA LEU A 779 -7.21 -21.02 -28.33
C LEU A 779 -6.20 -22.02 -28.92
N VAL A 780 -6.01 -23.16 -28.23
CA VAL A 780 -5.11 -24.24 -28.68
C VAL A 780 -5.55 -24.87 -30.00
N LYS A 781 -6.87 -24.98 -30.27
CA LYS A 781 -7.39 -25.38 -31.60
C LYS A 781 -6.96 -24.39 -32.70
N ARG A 782 -6.93 -23.09 -32.40
CA ARG A 782 -6.60 -21.99 -33.33
C ARG A 782 -5.10 -21.75 -33.47
N GLY A 783 -4.26 -22.50 -32.76
CA GLY A 783 -2.81 -22.34 -32.76
C GLY A 783 -2.28 -21.21 -31.88
N LYS A 784 -3.15 -20.51 -31.14
CA LYS A 784 -2.74 -19.61 -30.05
C LYS A 784 -2.36 -20.46 -28.84
N LEU A 785 -1.12 -20.37 -28.40
CA LEU A 785 -0.53 -21.22 -27.35
C LEU A 785 0.03 -20.41 -26.18
N ALA A 786 0.32 -19.12 -26.35
CA ALA A 786 0.89 -18.25 -25.32
C ALA A 786 0.14 -18.34 -23.97
N ASP A 787 -1.09 -17.86 -23.89
CA ASP A 787 -1.92 -17.80 -22.67
C ASP A 787 -2.15 -19.19 -22.05
N PRO A 788 -2.52 -20.25 -22.82
CA PRO A 788 -2.56 -21.63 -22.32
C PRO A 788 -1.25 -22.14 -21.70
N LEU A 789 -0.09 -21.80 -22.30
CA LEU A 789 1.23 -22.15 -21.78
C LEU A 789 1.59 -21.34 -20.55
N VAL A 790 1.37 -20.02 -20.54
CA VAL A 790 1.63 -19.11 -19.41
C VAL A 790 0.77 -19.47 -18.19
N SER A 791 -0.53 -19.67 -18.39
CA SER A 791 -1.48 -20.09 -17.34
C SER A 791 -1.07 -21.42 -16.70
N THR A 792 -0.72 -22.41 -17.52
CA THR A 792 -0.23 -23.72 -17.03
C THR A 792 1.14 -23.59 -16.36
N TYR A 793 2.03 -22.76 -16.89
CA TYR A 793 3.37 -22.54 -16.36
C TYR A 793 3.35 -22.00 -14.93
N PHE A 794 2.57 -20.95 -14.66
CA PHE A 794 2.43 -20.41 -13.31
C PHE A 794 1.70 -21.40 -12.37
N SER A 795 0.70 -22.14 -12.85
CA SER A 795 0.08 -23.22 -12.07
C SER A 795 1.10 -24.27 -11.65
N VAL A 796 1.95 -24.75 -12.57
CA VAL A 796 2.98 -25.75 -12.26
C VAL A 796 4.08 -25.17 -11.37
N ALA A 797 4.47 -23.90 -11.52
CA ALA A 797 5.42 -23.25 -10.60
C ALA A 797 4.88 -23.18 -9.16
N HIS A 798 3.59 -22.88 -8.99
CA HIS A 798 2.91 -22.87 -7.69
C HIS A 798 2.92 -24.27 -7.06
N GLU A 799 2.53 -25.30 -7.82
CA GLU A 799 2.56 -26.68 -7.30
C GLU A 799 3.98 -27.18 -7.00
N ILE A 800 5.04 -26.71 -7.69
CA ILE A 800 6.43 -27.04 -7.34
C ILE A 800 6.83 -26.36 -6.01
N ALA A 801 6.33 -25.16 -5.69
CA ALA A 801 6.62 -24.48 -4.42
C ALA A 801 6.07 -25.24 -3.20
N HIS A 802 4.91 -25.90 -3.34
CA HIS A 802 4.36 -26.81 -2.34
C HIS A 802 5.25 -28.03 -1.99
N ASN A 803 6.23 -28.39 -2.84
CA ASN A 803 7.26 -29.39 -2.47
C ASN A 803 8.22 -28.91 -1.36
N VAL A 804 8.24 -27.61 -1.06
CA VAL A 804 9.10 -27.00 -0.03
C VAL A 804 8.27 -26.43 1.12
N VAL A 805 7.20 -25.70 0.81
CA VAL A 805 6.36 -25.02 1.81
C VAL A 805 4.88 -25.34 1.55
N ALA A 806 4.27 -26.10 2.45
CA ALA A 806 2.88 -26.57 2.31
C ALA A 806 1.80 -25.55 2.77
N ALA A 807 2.20 -24.35 3.20
CA ALA A 807 1.28 -23.32 3.70
C ALA A 807 1.49 -22.01 2.94
N HIS A 808 0.40 -21.34 2.58
CA HIS A 808 0.38 -20.11 1.77
C HIS A 808 0.85 -18.88 2.56
N ASN A 809 2.15 -18.84 2.88
CA ASN A 809 2.81 -17.77 3.61
C ASN A 809 3.82 -17.03 2.70
N ALA A 810 4.49 -16.00 3.22
CA ALA A 810 5.49 -15.24 2.46
C ALA A 810 6.71 -16.08 2.02
N GLU A 811 6.99 -17.23 2.64
CA GLU A 811 8.03 -18.16 2.21
C GLU A 811 7.59 -18.96 0.98
N HIS A 812 6.33 -19.40 0.94
CA HIS A 812 5.72 -20.03 -0.23
C HIS A 812 5.73 -19.11 -1.45
N GLU A 813 5.23 -17.88 -1.31
CA GLU A 813 5.21 -16.91 -2.41
C GLU A 813 6.61 -16.55 -2.92
N TRP A 814 7.60 -16.52 -2.02
CA TRP A 814 9.00 -16.33 -2.39
C TRP A 814 9.56 -17.54 -3.16
N TYR A 815 9.26 -18.79 -2.76
CA TYR A 815 9.66 -19.97 -3.53
C TYR A 815 8.96 -20.01 -4.89
N PHE A 816 7.66 -19.74 -4.96
CA PHE A 816 6.89 -19.64 -6.21
C PHE A 816 7.52 -18.63 -7.17
N SER A 817 7.80 -17.42 -6.70
CA SER A 817 8.47 -16.37 -7.48
C SER A 817 9.85 -16.81 -7.96
N ALA A 818 10.69 -17.37 -7.08
CA ALA A 818 12.04 -17.83 -7.43
C ALA A 818 12.05 -19.05 -8.39
N ILE A 819 10.99 -19.87 -8.40
CA ILE A 819 10.78 -20.93 -9.39
C ILE A 819 10.37 -20.32 -10.74
N ALA A 820 9.41 -19.38 -10.75
CA ALA A 820 8.91 -18.75 -11.96
C ALA A 820 9.98 -17.87 -12.65
N GLU A 821 10.69 -17.02 -11.91
CA GLU A 821 11.78 -16.18 -12.44
C GLU A 821 12.87 -17.01 -13.13
N LYS A 822 13.20 -18.19 -12.58
CA LYS A 822 14.30 -19.03 -13.08
C LYS A 822 14.02 -19.64 -14.45
N TYR A 823 12.76 -19.97 -14.77
CA TYR A 823 12.40 -20.71 -15.99
C TYR A 823 11.58 -19.89 -17.00
N VAL A 824 11.21 -18.64 -16.70
CA VAL A 824 10.38 -17.79 -17.59
C VAL A 824 11.05 -17.51 -18.94
N VAL A 825 12.38 -17.39 -18.99
CA VAL A 825 13.12 -17.21 -20.26
C VAL A 825 12.93 -18.44 -21.17
N SER A 826 12.97 -19.65 -20.60
CA SER A 826 12.73 -20.89 -21.34
C SER A 826 11.28 -21.06 -21.79
N LEU A 827 10.31 -20.49 -21.06
CA LEU A 827 8.92 -20.39 -21.48
C LEU A 827 8.77 -19.44 -22.69
N VAL A 828 9.31 -18.21 -22.60
CA VAL A 828 9.23 -17.22 -23.69
C VAL A 828 9.92 -17.73 -24.95
N GLU A 829 11.10 -18.36 -24.81
CA GLU A 829 11.79 -19.05 -25.91
C GLU A 829 10.95 -20.18 -26.52
N TYR A 830 10.14 -20.90 -25.73
CA TYR A 830 9.28 -21.96 -26.23
C TYR A 830 8.07 -21.39 -26.99
N ILE A 831 7.39 -20.38 -26.43
CA ILE A 831 6.24 -19.72 -27.06
C ILE A 831 6.63 -19.13 -28.42
N ALA A 832 7.74 -18.39 -28.48
CA ALA A 832 8.25 -17.79 -29.72
C ALA A 832 8.54 -18.84 -30.82
N LYS A 833 9.01 -20.05 -30.45
CA LYS A 833 9.25 -21.16 -31.38
C LYS A 833 7.96 -21.90 -31.75
N ALA A 834 7.00 -22.01 -30.82
CA ALA A 834 5.75 -22.72 -31.00
C ALA A 834 4.75 -21.98 -31.90
N GLU A 835 4.70 -20.65 -31.78
CA GLU A 835 3.80 -19.79 -32.58
C GLU A 835 4.48 -19.27 -33.86
N GLY A 836 5.78 -18.98 -33.82
CA GLY A 836 6.57 -18.59 -35.00
C GLY A 836 6.68 -19.69 -36.07
N GLY A 837 6.42 -20.95 -35.71
CA GLY A 837 6.43 -22.09 -36.63
C GLY A 837 5.25 -22.18 -37.61
N VAL A 838 4.35 -21.19 -37.65
CA VAL A 838 3.14 -21.19 -38.47
C VAL A 838 3.29 -20.36 -39.77
N GLN A 839 4.44 -19.71 -40.00
CA GLN A 839 4.73 -18.92 -41.21
C GLN A 839 5.82 -19.54 -42.10
N HIS A 840 5.57 -20.72 -42.67
CA HIS A 840 6.29 -21.25 -43.84
C HIS A 840 5.46 -22.23 -44.67
#